data_AF-A0A539EPP5-F1
#
_entry.id   AF-A0A539EPP5-F1
#
_cell.length_a   1.000
_cell.length_b   1.000
_cell.length_c   1.000
_cell.angle_alpha   90.00
_cell.angle_beta   90.00
_cell.angle_gamma   90.00
#
_symmetry.space_group_name_H-M   'P 1'
#
loop_
_entity.id
_entity.type
_entity.pdbx_description
1 polymer ?
#
loop_
_entity_poly.entity_id
_entity_poly.type
_entity_poly.pdbx_seq_one_letter_code
_entity_poly.pdbx_strand_id
1 'polypeptide(L)'
;MNPLGAWRDRVFYLVLIDRFANGDPSNDDQGKGEFDPKDDDCFHGGDLKGLTARLPFIKAMGYDALWVTPPVHNQWVNPYIKTKGFHGYWAYDFTAVDPHFGTLADYKAFVAEAHRLGLKVVQDIVVNHTGNFFTVDAQGFDPARPELNWKLADGALMAPKDPVFGMNDPNNPEHKRAAVYNFTPNIADFKSREQTLTWSMGDLDDINLKSPLAVKRFKEVYKFWIDEVGVDGFRVDTVYYTPEEFYERFLHDDDGIKPHAAKRGKKDFFVFGEVWSYDVKAINAYIKGPGRPRLDAAVDLPLNEALTQVFYRKAPTERLKGALKAARANRQLWVNFLDNHDIERMSARAGLETVKQSLAALFTLPGLPCVYYGTEAGLTGARQDMFAAPDLEAPLARFLRELIAFRKANPALSRGKLRLERVSHGPGLLAWSSSYRGRRLLCVFNTASNAVACDLGGPGQTVRLSSHARASVPGVFLLEPGEFLVLEAHPTSLRVPLPDGAPTLHAPPKKTLKGAAALSYALPDPACELSLLDNGDYGRRVPLADPTAGTVELDTTRLGNGRHELRLLSKTKAGLSLSAPVSVTVRNPYRLMARAKVPAAQKGGLGGIVRPPADPSYRGQLSMSRVDALTSGRDLRLRFRMTDVTDEWNPPHGFDHVYFNVFFDFPGVPGKTFLPKLGYSRSDFDFNAGFLLYGWDMRSFGAEDSTPESYGKPLTGDVAAKADVARNLVEFTFSSSFFASTADFSGTKVFISTWDGYLGEPRAVADKKEDWNFYTTEGPGAKVPKVYDHVLLEL
;
A
#
# COMPACT_ATOMS: atom_id res chain seq x y z
N MET A 1 -15.87 -17.97 26.66
CA MET A 1 -14.75 -17.49 25.81
C MET A 1 -15.35 -16.75 24.63
N ASN A 2 -14.79 -15.61 24.20
CA ASN A 2 -15.18 -14.94 22.94
C ASN A 2 -14.86 -15.91 21.78
N PRO A 3 -15.85 -16.40 21.01
CA PRO A 3 -15.64 -17.36 19.93
C PRO A 3 -14.62 -16.88 18.88
N LEU A 4 -14.58 -15.57 18.61
CA LEU A 4 -13.63 -14.96 17.67
C LEU A 4 -12.18 -15.05 18.13
N GLY A 5 -11.92 -15.41 19.39
CA GLY A 5 -10.58 -15.65 19.90
C GLY A 5 -9.83 -16.74 19.13
N ALA A 6 -10.54 -17.67 18.47
CA ALA A 6 -9.96 -18.73 17.65
C ALA A 6 -9.29 -18.20 16.35
N TRP A 7 -9.63 -16.99 15.91
CA TRP A 7 -9.05 -16.39 14.70
C TRP A 7 -7.66 -15.81 14.92
N ARG A 8 -7.30 -15.40 16.14
CA ARG A 8 -6.12 -14.56 16.42
C ARG A 8 -4.78 -15.13 15.95
N ASP A 9 -4.68 -16.45 15.81
CA ASP A 9 -3.43 -17.13 15.39
C ASP A 9 -3.44 -17.55 13.91
N ARG A 10 -4.53 -17.28 13.18
CA ARG A 10 -4.70 -17.69 11.79
C ARG A 10 -3.83 -16.85 10.86
N VAL A 11 -3.34 -17.48 9.80
CA VAL A 11 -2.69 -16.82 8.67
C VAL A 11 -3.60 -16.91 7.45
N PHE A 12 -3.87 -15.77 6.82
CA PHE A 12 -4.76 -15.63 5.67
C PHE A 12 -3.98 -15.72 4.36
N TYR A 13 -4.65 -16.26 3.34
CA TYR A 13 -4.22 -16.27 1.95
C TYR A 13 -5.35 -15.72 1.08
N LEU A 14 -5.09 -14.60 0.40
CA LEU A 14 -6.05 -13.93 -0.49
C LEU A 14 -5.84 -14.42 -1.93
N VAL A 15 -6.92 -14.85 -2.58
CA VAL A 15 -6.94 -15.28 -3.98
C VAL A 15 -7.96 -14.51 -4.80
N LEU A 16 -7.56 -14.12 -6.01
CA LEU A 16 -8.45 -13.66 -7.07
C LEU A 16 -8.78 -14.86 -7.96
N ILE A 17 -10.05 -15.29 -7.98
CA ILE A 17 -10.47 -16.58 -8.56
C ILE A 17 -9.99 -16.71 -10.02
N ASP A 18 -10.32 -15.73 -10.86
CA ASP A 18 -10.00 -15.70 -12.31
C ASP A 18 -8.51 -15.79 -12.64
N ARG A 19 -7.63 -15.39 -11.71
CA ARG A 19 -6.19 -15.28 -11.96
C ARG A 19 -5.37 -16.37 -11.27
N PHE A 20 -6.01 -17.24 -10.47
CA PHE A 20 -5.27 -18.16 -9.61
C PHE A 20 -4.97 -19.50 -10.27
N ALA A 21 -5.99 -20.22 -10.77
CA ALA A 21 -5.78 -21.50 -11.45
C ALA A 21 -6.99 -21.85 -12.31
N ASN A 22 -6.74 -22.16 -13.59
CA ASN A 22 -7.74 -22.70 -14.51
C ASN A 22 -7.78 -24.23 -14.36
N GLY A 23 -8.93 -24.75 -13.92
CA GLY A 23 -9.19 -26.17 -13.73
C GLY A 23 -10.22 -26.75 -14.71
N ASP A 24 -10.97 -25.91 -15.40
CA ASP A 24 -11.98 -26.32 -16.38
C ASP A 24 -12.08 -25.33 -17.55
N PRO A 25 -11.23 -25.45 -18.58
CA PRO A 25 -11.22 -24.53 -19.72
C PRO A 25 -12.53 -24.46 -20.52
N SER A 26 -13.50 -25.35 -20.25
CA SER A 26 -14.80 -25.33 -20.92
C SER A 26 -15.73 -24.22 -20.44
N ASN A 27 -15.42 -23.55 -19.31
CA ASN A 27 -16.19 -22.43 -18.78
C ASN A 27 -15.51 -21.05 -18.98
N ASP A 28 -14.31 -21.02 -19.58
CA ASP A 28 -13.50 -19.82 -19.80
C ASP A 28 -14.20 -18.74 -20.64
N ASP A 29 -14.91 -19.14 -21.70
CA ASP A 29 -15.53 -18.25 -22.68
C ASP A 29 -17.02 -18.57 -22.83
N GLN A 30 -17.88 -17.62 -22.48
CA GLN A 30 -19.33 -17.68 -22.59
C GLN A 30 -19.83 -17.05 -23.92
N GLY A 31 -18.92 -16.66 -24.80
CA GLY A 31 -19.19 -16.18 -26.15
C GLY A 31 -19.77 -14.77 -26.21
N LYS A 32 -19.41 -13.88 -25.27
CA LYS A 32 -19.87 -12.49 -25.17
C LYS A 32 -18.74 -11.45 -25.35
N GLY A 33 -17.52 -11.87 -25.68
CA GLY A 33 -16.37 -10.98 -25.86
C GLY A 33 -15.73 -10.51 -24.54
N GLU A 34 -15.86 -11.32 -23.50
CA GLU A 34 -15.42 -11.10 -22.12
C GLU A 34 -14.12 -11.82 -21.78
N PHE A 35 -13.75 -12.83 -22.56
CA PHE A 35 -12.56 -13.66 -22.36
C PHE A 35 -11.46 -13.29 -23.36
N ASP A 36 -10.29 -12.93 -22.82
CA ASP A 36 -9.03 -12.83 -23.57
C ASP A 36 -7.88 -12.91 -22.55
N PRO A 37 -7.17 -14.05 -22.43
CA PRO A 37 -6.12 -14.23 -21.44
C PRO A 37 -4.85 -13.40 -21.73
N LYS A 38 -4.86 -12.55 -22.76
CA LYS A 38 -3.80 -11.59 -23.09
C LYS A 38 -4.17 -10.15 -22.75
N ASP A 39 -5.40 -9.88 -22.38
CA ASP A 39 -5.89 -8.55 -22.03
C ASP A 39 -6.26 -8.52 -20.54
N ASP A 40 -5.50 -7.76 -19.74
CA ASP A 40 -5.69 -7.67 -18.29
C ASP A 40 -7.08 -7.16 -17.88
N ASP A 41 -7.81 -6.55 -18.81
CA ASP A 41 -9.20 -6.10 -18.67
C ASP A 41 -10.23 -7.25 -18.81
N CYS A 42 -9.84 -8.45 -19.22
CA CYS A 42 -10.73 -9.57 -19.53
C CYS A 42 -10.64 -10.72 -18.51
N PHE A 43 -11.52 -11.70 -18.65
CA PHE A 43 -11.41 -12.99 -17.97
C PHE A 43 -10.23 -13.79 -18.54
N HIS A 44 -9.52 -14.49 -17.66
CA HIS A 44 -8.35 -15.32 -18.01
C HIS A 44 -8.59 -16.83 -17.77
N GLY A 45 -9.68 -17.20 -17.07
CA GLY A 45 -10.15 -18.59 -16.97
C GLY A 45 -9.86 -19.28 -15.64
N GLY A 46 -9.44 -18.56 -14.61
CA GLY A 46 -9.30 -19.15 -13.27
C GLY A 46 -10.66 -19.45 -12.64
N ASP A 47 -10.77 -20.62 -11.98
CA ASP A 47 -12.07 -21.14 -11.53
C ASP A 47 -12.00 -21.88 -10.18
N LEU A 48 -13.16 -22.29 -9.66
CA LEU A 48 -13.28 -22.97 -8.37
C LEU A 48 -12.72 -24.39 -8.38
N LYS A 49 -12.69 -25.10 -9.52
CA LYS A 49 -12.07 -26.43 -9.63
C LYS A 49 -10.55 -26.31 -9.58
N GLY A 50 -9.98 -25.34 -10.29
CA GLY A 50 -8.56 -25.01 -10.24
C GLY A 50 -8.15 -24.58 -8.84
N LEU A 51 -8.91 -23.70 -8.20
CA LEU A 51 -8.68 -23.31 -6.81
C LEU A 51 -8.77 -24.51 -5.84
N THR A 52 -9.75 -25.41 -6.02
CA THR A 52 -9.87 -26.66 -5.24
C THR A 52 -8.63 -27.54 -5.40
N ALA A 53 -8.14 -27.72 -6.62
CA ALA A 53 -6.94 -28.52 -6.91
C ALA A 53 -5.66 -27.94 -6.27
N ARG A 54 -5.64 -26.64 -5.95
CA ARG A 54 -4.51 -25.95 -5.30
C ARG A 54 -4.61 -25.90 -3.77
N LEU A 55 -5.72 -26.32 -3.16
CA LEU A 55 -5.86 -26.36 -1.69
C LEU A 55 -4.75 -27.15 -0.97
N PRO A 56 -4.27 -28.31 -1.46
CA PRO A 56 -3.16 -29.01 -0.83
C PRO A 56 -1.87 -28.18 -0.80
N PHE A 57 -1.58 -27.41 -1.85
CA PHE A 57 -0.43 -26.50 -1.91
C PHE A 57 -0.57 -25.39 -0.85
N ILE A 58 -1.73 -24.74 -0.79
CA ILE A 58 -2.01 -23.67 0.18
C ILE A 58 -1.87 -24.21 1.60
N LYS A 59 -2.37 -25.43 1.86
CA LYS A 59 -2.22 -26.08 3.16
C LYS A 59 -0.76 -26.41 3.47
N ALA A 60 0.01 -26.90 2.50
CA ALA A 60 1.43 -27.23 2.65
C ALA A 60 2.30 -25.99 2.94
N MET A 61 1.92 -24.82 2.41
CA MET A 61 2.52 -23.53 2.77
C MET A 61 2.27 -23.15 4.24
N GLY A 62 1.20 -23.69 4.85
CA GLY A 62 0.88 -23.52 6.26
C GLY A 62 -0.22 -22.50 6.54
N TYR A 63 -0.95 -22.02 5.54
CA TYR A 63 -2.08 -21.10 5.72
C TYR A 63 -3.24 -21.78 6.48
N ASP A 64 -4.11 -20.97 7.09
CA ASP A 64 -5.26 -21.45 7.87
C ASP A 64 -6.62 -20.94 7.36
N ALA A 65 -6.62 -19.84 6.60
CA ALA A 65 -7.83 -19.21 6.10
C ALA A 65 -7.61 -18.68 4.68
N LEU A 66 -8.65 -18.81 3.87
CA LEU A 66 -8.74 -18.29 2.51
C LEU A 66 -9.67 -17.09 2.53
N TRP A 67 -9.24 -15.98 1.91
CA TRP A 67 -10.13 -14.92 1.47
C TRP A 67 -10.24 -15.04 -0.05
N VAL A 68 -11.44 -15.37 -0.54
CA VAL A 68 -11.73 -15.49 -1.97
C VAL A 68 -12.49 -14.25 -2.42
N THR A 69 -12.07 -13.60 -3.52
CA THR A 69 -12.84 -12.52 -4.16
C THR A 69 -14.26 -13.00 -4.51
N PRO A 70 -15.22 -12.09 -4.79
CA PRO A 70 -16.62 -12.51 -4.79
C PRO A 70 -16.89 -13.53 -5.91
N PRO A 71 -17.48 -14.69 -5.60
CA PRO A 71 -17.72 -15.76 -6.56
C PRO A 71 -19.04 -15.57 -7.32
N VAL A 72 -19.78 -14.49 -7.04
CA VAL A 72 -21.15 -14.28 -7.52
C VAL A 72 -21.17 -13.99 -9.01
N HIS A 73 -22.29 -14.26 -9.68
CA HIS A 73 -22.44 -13.99 -11.10
C HIS A 73 -22.40 -12.48 -11.38
N ASN A 74 -21.45 -12.06 -12.20
CA ASN A 74 -21.17 -10.67 -12.52
C ASN A 74 -21.85 -10.22 -13.81
N GLN A 75 -21.98 -8.92 -13.95
CA GLN A 75 -22.08 -8.25 -15.23
C GLN A 75 -20.73 -8.40 -15.93
N TRP A 76 -20.67 -9.26 -16.94
CA TRP A 76 -19.40 -9.56 -17.62
C TRP A 76 -18.89 -8.41 -18.48
N VAL A 77 -19.79 -7.71 -19.17
CA VAL A 77 -19.46 -6.57 -20.03
C VAL A 77 -20.08 -5.32 -19.43
N ASN A 78 -19.25 -4.33 -19.14
CA ASN A 78 -19.72 -3.00 -18.78
C ASN A 78 -19.89 -2.17 -20.06
N PRO A 79 -21.04 -1.51 -20.29
CA PRO A 79 -21.27 -0.74 -21.51
C PRO A 79 -20.55 0.61 -21.53
N TYR A 80 -19.99 1.06 -20.41
CA TYR A 80 -19.36 2.38 -20.26
C TYR A 80 -17.84 2.33 -20.20
N ILE A 81 -17.23 1.17 -19.87
CA ILE A 81 -15.77 1.00 -19.78
C ILE A 81 -15.30 -0.31 -20.41
N LYS A 82 -14.00 -0.39 -20.75
CA LYS A 82 -13.40 -1.55 -21.44
C LYS A 82 -13.35 -2.80 -20.56
N THR A 83 -13.05 -2.63 -19.27
CA THR A 83 -12.86 -3.69 -18.28
C THR A 83 -14.09 -4.60 -18.15
N LYS A 84 -13.85 -5.90 -17.96
CA LYS A 84 -14.83 -6.97 -17.78
C LYS A 84 -14.98 -7.35 -16.30
N GLY A 85 -16.07 -8.01 -15.97
CA GLY A 85 -16.44 -8.38 -14.59
C GLY A 85 -15.61 -9.48 -13.92
N PHE A 86 -14.39 -9.78 -14.41
CA PHE A 86 -13.54 -10.89 -13.92
C PHE A 86 -13.15 -10.76 -12.45
N HIS A 87 -13.18 -9.55 -11.90
CA HIS A 87 -12.77 -9.25 -10.54
C HIS A 87 -13.83 -9.62 -9.49
N GLY A 88 -15.08 -9.86 -9.88
CA GLY A 88 -16.15 -10.32 -8.97
C GLY A 88 -17.02 -9.24 -8.32
N TYR A 89 -16.75 -7.96 -8.56
CA TYR A 89 -17.40 -6.85 -7.82
C TYR A 89 -18.61 -6.23 -8.54
N TRP A 90 -19.02 -6.75 -9.70
CA TRP A 90 -20.12 -6.21 -10.49
C TRP A 90 -21.31 -7.15 -10.49
N ALA A 91 -21.86 -7.44 -9.32
CA ALA A 91 -22.91 -8.44 -9.18
C ALA A 91 -24.10 -8.20 -10.14
N TYR A 92 -24.43 -9.22 -10.93
CA TYR A 92 -25.66 -9.34 -11.71
C TYR A 92 -26.68 -10.24 -10.98
N ASP A 93 -26.20 -11.31 -10.34
CA ASP A 93 -27.01 -12.21 -9.49
C ASP A 93 -26.21 -12.62 -8.25
N PHE A 94 -26.53 -12.02 -7.10
CA PHE A 94 -25.87 -12.30 -5.83
C PHE A 94 -26.08 -13.73 -5.29
N THR A 95 -27.01 -14.50 -5.87
CA THR A 95 -27.37 -15.85 -5.41
C THR A 95 -26.87 -16.98 -6.31
N ALA A 96 -26.17 -16.63 -7.39
CA ALA A 96 -25.57 -17.58 -8.31
C ALA A 96 -24.04 -17.44 -8.30
N VAL A 97 -23.34 -18.55 -8.51
CA VAL A 97 -21.91 -18.53 -8.83
C VAL A 97 -21.74 -18.06 -10.27
N ASP A 98 -20.70 -17.27 -10.55
CA ASP A 98 -20.40 -16.86 -11.92
C ASP A 98 -20.10 -18.10 -12.79
N PRO A 99 -20.75 -18.25 -13.96
CA PRO A 99 -20.48 -19.35 -14.88
C PRO A 99 -19.00 -19.57 -15.23
N HIS A 100 -18.20 -18.50 -15.30
CA HIS A 100 -16.75 -18.61 -15.51
C HIS A 100 -16.01 -19.28 -14.34
N PHE A 101 -16.52 -19.11 -13.12
CA PHE A 101 -15.91 -19.71 -11.93
C PHE A 101 -16.42 -21.13 -11.65
N GLY A 102 -17.52 -21.53 -12.29
CA GLY A 102 -18.12 -22.85 -12.19
C GLY A 102 -19.56 -22.81 -11.66
N THR A 103 -19.95 -23.84 -10.91
CA THR A 103 -21.32 -24.01 -10.41
C THR A 103 -21.42 -23.86 -8.89
N LEU A 104 -22.65 -23.77 -8.38
CA LEU A 104 -22.89 -23.86 -6.93
C LEU A 104 -22.34 -25.17 -6.34
N ALA A 105 -22.40 -26.28 -7.09
CA ALA A 105 -21.85 -27.55 -6.64
C ALA A 105 -20.31 -27.51 -6.52
N ASP A 106 -19.64 -26.85 -7.48
CA ASP A 106 -18.18 -26.65 -7.41
C ASP A 106 -17.81 -25.80 -6.20
N TYR A 107 -18.58 -24.76 -5.88
CA TYR A 107 -18.28 -23.95 -4.70
C TYR A 107 -18.48 -24.71 -3.37
N LYS A 108 -19.55 -25.52 -3.28
CA LYS A 108 -19.74 -26.44 -2.15
C LYS A 108 -18.58 -27.43 -2.02
N ALA A 109 -18.14 -28.00 -3.14
CA ALA A 109 -17.02 -28.94 -3.15
C ALA A 109 -15.71 -28.27 -2.70
N PHE A 110 -15.43 -27.06 -3.19
CA PHE A 110 -14.29 -26.25 -2.77
C PHE A 110 -14.28 -26.01 -1.26
N VAL A 111 -15.40 -25.51 -0.69
CA VAL A 111 -15.47 -25.21 0.75
C VAL A 111 -15.39 -26.48 1.59
N ALA A 112 -16.04 -27.57 1.16
CA ALA A 112 -15.95 -28.87 1.83
C ALA A 112 -14.50 -29.40 1.85
N GLU A 113 -13.78 -29.30 0.73
CA GLU A 113 -12.37 -29.72 0.66
C GLU A 113 -11.45 -28.81 1.50
N ALA A 114 -11.70 -27.50 1.48
CA ALA A 114 -10.98 -26.56 2.35
C ALA A 114 -11.16 -26.94 3.84
N HIS A 115 -12.40 -27.22 4.26
CA HIS A 115 -12.70 -27.67 5.62
C HIS A 115 -12.05 -29.01 5.96
N ARG A 116 -12.02 -29.97 5.02
CA ARG A 116 -11.34 -31.26 5.18
C ARG A 116 -9.84 -31.08 5.46
N LEU A 117 -9.22 -30.07 4.85
CA LEU A 117 -7.82 -29.68 5.07
C LEU A 117 -7.63 -28.75 6.29
N GLY A 118 -8.72 -28.41 7.00
CA GLY A 118 -8.70 -27.53 8.16
C GLY A 118 -8.47 -26.05 7.82
N LEU A 119 -8.79 -25.64 6.60
CA LEU A 119 -8.81 -24.25 6.16
C LEU A 119 -10.19 -23.64 6.40
N LYS A 120 -10.22 -22.35 6.77
CA LYS A 120 -11.44 -21.54 6.84
C LYS A 120 -11.65 -20.82 5.50
N VAL A 121 -12.89 -20.61 5.08
CA VAL A 121 -13.20 -19.85 3.86
C VAL A 121 -13.97 -18.59 4.21
N VAL A 122 -13.38 -17.44 3.89
CA VAL A 122 -14.01 -16.12 3.96
C VAL A 122 -14.36 -15.68 2.55
N GLN A 123 -15.66 -15.50 2.31
CA GLN A 123 -16.18 -15.02 1.03
C GLN A 123 -16.17 -13.49 1.01
N ASP A 124 -15.68 -12.91 -0.06
CA ASP A 124 -15.83 -11.47 -0.31
C ASP A 124 -17.26 -11.14 -0.76
N ILE A 125 -17.82 -10.06 -0.23
CA ILE A 125 -19.21 -9.64 -0.46
C ILE A 125 -19.30 -8.15 -0.74
N VAL A 126 -20.20 -7.79 -1.66
CA VAL A 126 -20.53 -6.40 -2.00
C VAL A 126 -21.93 -6.06 -1.52
N VAL A 127 -22.04 -5.03 -0.68
CA VAL A 127 -23.33 -4.52 -0.22
C VAL A 127 -23.63 -3.11 -0.74
N ASN A 128 -22.62 -2.40 -1.23
CA ASN A 128 -22.77 -1.01 -1.66
C ASN A 128 -23.50 -0.89 -3.00
N HIS A 129 -23.18 -1.74 -3.96
CA HIS A 129 -23.59 -1.57 -5.36
C HIS A 129 -23.83 -2.91 -6.07
N THR A 130 -24.41 -2.84 -7.26
CA THR A 130 -24.39 -3.93 -8.26
C THR A 130 -23.39 -3.62 -9.38
N GLY A 131 -23.43 -4.38 -10.49
CA GLY A 131 -22.87 -3.91 -11.75
C GLY A 131 -23.48 -2.57 -12.21
N ASN A 132 -22.93 -2.01 -13.29
CA ASN A 132 -23.31 -0.74 -13.86
C ASN A 132 -24.42 -0.95 -14.93
N PHE A 133 -25.68 -0.92 -14.50
CA PHE A 133 -26.84 -1.12 -15.38
C PHE A 133 -27.55 0.19 -15.72
N PHE A 134 -27.23 1.29 -15.03
CA PHE A 134 -27.69 2.63 -15.39
C PHE A 134 -26.65 3.69 -15.05
N THR A 135 -26.78 4.86 -15.68
CA THR A 135 -26.04 6.07 -15.31
C THR A 135 -27.00 7.24 -15.09
N VAL A 136 -26.56 8.24 -14.32
CA VAL A 136 -27.31 9.48 -14.09
C VAL A 136 -26.41 10.65 -14.45
N ASP A 137 -26.86 11.46 -15.41
CA ASP A 137 -26.14 12.66 -15.84
C ASP A 137 -26.11 13.70 -14.71
N ALA A 138 -24.93 14.11 -14.29
CA ALA A 138 -24.75 15.14 -13.26
C ALA A 138 -25.27 16.52 -13.73
N GLN A 139 -25.27 16.77 -15.04
CA GLN A 139 -25.63 18.08 -15.57
C GLN A 139 -27.14 18.34 -15.43
N GLY A 140 -27.49 19.26 -14.54
CA GLY A 140 -28.88 19.59 -14.25
C GLY A 140 -29.61 18.53 -13.41
N PHE A 141 -28.86 17.66 -12.72
CA PHE A 141 -29.41 16.68 -11.79
C PHE A 141 -30.26 17.35 -10.70
N ASP A 142 -31.51 16.90 -10.58
CA ASP A 142 -32.42 17.25 -9.48
C ASP A 142 -32.67 16.00 -8.63
N PRO A 143 -32.23 15.96 -7.35
CA PRO A 143 -32.44 14.80 -6.48
C PRO A 143 -33.92 14.51 -6.22
N ALA A 144 -34.85 15.45 -6.45
CA ALA A 144 -36.28 15.21 -6.37
C ALA A 144 -36.86 14.53 -7.62
N ARG A 145 -36.15 14.64 -8.76
CA ARG A 145 -36.58 14.17 -10.09
C ARG A 145 -35.44 13.41 -10.80
N PRO A 146 -34.84 12.38 -10.17
CA PRO A 146 -33.68 11.69 -10.74
C PRO A 146 -33.98 11.06 -12.11
N GLU A 147 -35.24 10.74 -12.40
CA GLU A 147 -35.65 10.20 -13.70
C GLU A 147 -35.40 11.13 -14.90
N LEU A 148 -35.18 12.43 -14.70
CA LEU A 148 -34.93 13.38 -15.79
C LEU A 148 -33.51 13.27 -16.38
N ASN A 149 -32.56 12.77 -15.59
CA ASN A 149 -31.14 12.66 -15.94
C ASN A 149 -30.66 11.22 -16.02
N TRP A 150 -31.52 10.28 -15.63
CA TRP A 150 -31.25 8.85 -15.61
C TRP A 150 -31.30 8.24 -17.02
N LYS A 151 -30.37 7.35 -17.31
CA LYS A 151 -30.29 6.58 -18.56
C LYS A 151 -29.98 5.13 -18.23
N LEU A 152 -30.82 4.23 -18.72
CA LEU A 152 -30.55 2.80 -18.68
C LEU A 152 -29.36 2.47 -19.59
N ALA A 153 -28.60 1.43 -19.25
CA ALA A 153 -27.70 0.80 -20.21
C ALA A 153 -28.46 0.33 -21.47
N ASP A 154 -27.75 0.09 -22.57
CA ASP A 154 -28.34 -0.43 -23.82
C ASP A 154 -28.15 -1.95 -23.97
N GLY A 155 -29.11 -2.65 -24.58
CA GLY A 155 -29.02 -4.09 -24.92
C GLY A 155 -29.52 -5.07 -23.85
N ALA A 156 -28.82 -6.20 -23.67
CA ALA A 156 -29.25 -7.30 -22.78
C ALA A 156 -28.90 -7.10 -21.29
N LEU A 157 -28.33 -5.95 -20.94
CA LEU A 157 -27.73 -5.64 -19.64
C LEU A 157 -28.51 -4.53 -18.93
N MET A 158 -29.81 -4.76 -18.70
CA MET A 158 -30.73 -3.70 -18.24
C MET A 158 -30.88 -3.64 -16.73
N ALA A 159 -30.70 -4.74 -16.03
CA ALA A 159 -30.86 -4.79 -14.58
C ALA A 159 -30.20 -6.04 -13.99
N PRO A 160 -29.92 -6.05 -12.69
CA PRO A 160 -29.65 -7.29 -11.96
C PRO A 160 -30.79 -8.29 -12.13
N LYS A 161 -30.47 -9.58 -12.08
CA LYS A 161 -31.46 -10.67 -12.19
C LYS A 161 -32.34 -10.82 -10.95
N ASP A 162 -31.83 -10.39 -9.80
CA ASP A 162 -32.54 -10.47 -8.53
C ASP A 162 -33.83 -9.62 -8.57
N PRO A 163 -35.00 -10.12 -8.12
CA PRO A 163 -36.24 -9.34 -8.21
C PRO A 163 -36.25 -8.02 -7.41
N VAL A 164 -35.49 -7.93 -6.31
CA VAL A 164 -35.40 -6.70 -5.51
C VAL A 164 -34.34 -5.78 -6.10
N PHE A 165 -33.16 -6.30 -6.42
CA PHE A 165 -32.10 -5.48 -7.02
C PHE A 165 -32.37 -5.18 -8.50
N GLY A 166 -33.32 -5.85 -9.15
CA GLY A 166 -33.83 -5.51 -10.47
C GLY A 166 -34.71 -4.25 -10.47
N MET A 167 -35.02 -3.68 -9.30
CA MET A 167 -35.82 -2.46 -9.16
C MET A 167 -34.99 -1.18 -9.43
N ASN A 168 -34.29 -1.12 -10.57
CA ASN A 168 -33.29 -0.09 -10.90
C ASN A 168 -33.78 0.99 -11.91
N ASP A 169 -35.10 1.15 -12.04
CA ASP A 169 -35.71 2.14 -12.95
C ASP A 169 -36.55 3.16 -12.18
N PRO A 170 -36.11 4.44 -12.07
CA PRO A 170 -36.85 5.47 -11.36
C PRO A 170 -38.15 5.91 -12.06
N ASN A 171 -38.37 5.55 -13.33
CA ASN A 171 -39.62 5.80 -14.06
C ASN A 171 -40.71 4.78 -13.71
N ASN A 172 -40.35 3.61 -13.17
CA ASN A 172 -41.30 2.63 -12.71
C ASN A 172 -41.82 3.02 -11.30
N PRO A 173 -43.14 3.25 -11.13
CA PRO A 173 -43.70 3.67 -9.83
C PRO A 173 -43.47 2.67 -8.69
N GLU A 174 -43.35 1.37 -8.98
CA GLU A 174 -43.03 0.35 -7.99
C GLU A 174 -41.58 0.48 -7.50
N HIS A 175 -40.63 0.57 -8.44
CA HIS A 175 -39.20 0.72 -8.12
C HIS A 175 -38.94 2.01 -7.34
N LYS A 176 -39.54 3.12 -7.78
CA LYS A 176 -39.45 4.42 -7.09
C LYS A 176 -39.99 4.36 -5.66
N ARG A 177 -41.08 3.62 -5.41
CA ARG A 177 -41.62 3.41 -4.05
C ARG A 177 -40.75 2.46 -3.22
N ALA A 178 -40.16 1.44 -3.84
CA ALA A 178 -39.28 0.49 -3.16
C ALA A 178 -37.96 1.14 -2.73
N ALA A 179 -37.52 2.15 -3.48
CA ALA A 179 -36.33 2.97 -3.20
C ALA A 179 -35.10 2.11 -2.87
N VAL A 180 -34.88 1.06 -3.67
CA VAL A 180 -33.78 0.10 -3.52
C VAL A 180 -32.44 0.74 -3.90
N TYR A 181 -32.44 1.71 -4.80
CA TYR A 181 -31.24 2.43 -5.25
C TYR A 181 -31.28 3.90 -4.85
N ASN A 182 -30.09 4.48 -4.68
CA ASN A 182 -29.89 5.91 -4.78
C ASN A 182 -29.66 6.25 -6.27
N PHE A 183 -30.68 6.84 -6.92
CA PHE A 183 -30.60 7.23 -8.33
C PHE A 183 -29.87 8.56 -8.48
N THR A 184 -28.55 8.51 -8.40
CA THR A 184 -27.66 9.67 -8.28
C THR A 184 -26.50 9.58 -9.27
N PRO A 185 -25.91 10.71 -9.67
CA PRO A 185 -24.66 10.72 -10.42
C PRO A 185 -23.49 10.15 -9.62
N ASN A 186 -22.33 10.09 -10.27
CA ASN A 186 -21.07 9.80 -9.60
C ASN A 186 -20.74 10.79 -8.50
N ILE A 187 -20.13 10.30 -7.42
CA ILE A 187 -19.51 11.12 -6.37
C ILE A 187 -18.58 12.14 -7.05
N ALA A 188 -18.92 13.42 -6.89
CA ALA A 188 -18.13 14.55 -7.38
C ALA A 188 -17.21 15.11 -6.28
N ASP A 189 -17.58 14.92 -5.01
CA ASP A 189 -16.80 15.35 -3.84
C ASP A 189 -16.68 14.20 -2.84
N PHE A 190 -15.53 13.50 -2.83
CA PHE A 190 -15.28 12.41 -1.88
C PHE A 190 -15.07 12.89 -0.43
N LYS A 191 -15.06 14.21 -0.19
CA LYS A 191 -15.09 14.78 1.17
C LYS A 191 -16.52 14.99 1.67
N SER A 192 -17.51 14.99 0.77
CA SER A 192 -18.92 15.02 1.16
C SER A 192 -19.34 13.66 1.71
N ARG A 193 -19.63 13.60 3.01
CA ARG A 193 -20.12 12.37 3.62
C ARG A 193 -21.50 11.97 3.11
N GLU A 194 -22.30 12.94 2.67
CA GLU A 194 -23.57 12.65 2.00
C GLU A 194 -23.32 11.95 0.67
N GLN A 195 -22.50 12.53 -0.23
CA GLN A 195 -22.23 11.89 -1.52
C GLN A 195 -21.59 10.52 -1.36
N THR A 196 -20.57 10.38 -0.51
CA THR A 196 -19.93 9.07 -0.28
C THR A 196 -20.87 8.02 0.35
N LEU A 197 -22.07 8.37 0.79
CA LEU A 197 -23.06 7.44 1.33
C LEU A 197 -24.29 7.21 0.45
N THR A 198 -24.53 8.09 -0.51
CA THR A 198 -25.78 8.11 -1.28
C THR A 198 -25.58 8.41 -2.76
N TRP A 199 -24.34 8.46 -3.24
CA TRP A 199 -24.01 8.70 -4.65
C TRP A 199 -23.21 7.55 -5.25
N SER A 200 -23.33 7.37 -6.56
CA SER A 200 -22.68 6.26 -7.27
C SER A 200 -21.16 6.39 -7.24
N MET A 201 -20.48 5.27 -7.05
CA MET A 201 -19.02 5.20 -7.08
C MET A 201 -18.59 4.52 -8.37
N GLY A 202 -18.06 5.29 -9.34
CA GLY A 202 -17.58 4.75 -10.61
C GLY A 202 -18.70 4.21 -11.52
N ASP A 203 -19.84 4.90 -11.52
CA ASP A 203 -21.11 4.57 -12.18
C ASP A 203 -21.69 3.21 -11.76
N LEU A 204 -21.22 2.63 -10.66
CA LEU A 204 -21.83 1.41 -10.11
C LEU A 204 -23.16 1.76 -9.46
N ASP A 205 -24.22 1.02 -9.78
CA ASP A 205 -25.57 1.24 -9.31
C ASP A 205 -25.62 1.19 -7.77
N ASP A 206 -25.73 2.36 -7.11
CA ASP A 206 -25.64 2.50 -5.66
C ASP A 206 -26.92 2.04 -4.94
N ILE A 207 -26.80 1.03 -4.08
CA ILE A 207 -27.92 0.45 -3.35
C ILE A 207 -28.20 1.30 -2.12
N ASN A 208 -29.44 1.74 -1.97
CA ASN A 208 -29.92 2.43 -0.80
C ASN A 208 -30.02 1.49 0.41
N LEU A 209 -28.94 1.39 1.18
CA LEU A 209 -28.83 0.57 2.39
C LEU A 209 -29.73 1.04 3.57
N LYS A 210 -30.45 2.15 3.43
CA LYS A 210 -31.52 2.53 4.37
C LYS A 210 -32.83 1.79 4.06
N SER A 211 -33.04 1.35 2.82
CA SER A 211 -34.24 0.61 2.40
C SER A 211 -34.40 -0.68 3.22
N PRO A 212 -35.51 -0.85 3.97
CA PRO A 212 -35.78 -2.09 4.68
C PRO A 212 -35.85 -3.31 3.75
N LEU A 213 -36.28 -3.11 2.50
CA LEU A 213 -36.35 -4.17 1.50
C LEU A 213 -34.94 -4.63 1.08
N ALA A 214 -34.02 -3.69 0.80
CA ALA A 214 -32.64 -4.01 0.45
C ALA A 214 -31.91 -4.72 1.61
N VAL A 215 -32.05 -4.20 2.85
CA VAL A 215 -31.43 -4.83 4.03
C VAL A 215 -31.95 -6.25 4.27
N LYS A 216 -33.28 -6.44 4.13
CA LYS A 216 -33.89 -7.78 4.24
C LYS A 216 -33.35 -8.71 3.15
N ARG A 217 -33.28 -8.24 1.90
CA ARG A 217 -32.79 -9.06 0.79
C ARG A 217 -31.33 -9.46 0.97
N PHE A 218 -30.46 -8.53 1.37
CA PHE A 218 -29.06 -8.87 1.67
C PHE A 218 -28.92 -9.91 2.80
N LYS A 219 -29.74 -9.81 3.86
CA LYS A 219 -29.77 -10.87 4.89
C LYS A 219 -30.12 -12.23 4.27
N GLU A 220 -31.10 -12.31 3.39
CA GLU A 220 -31.48 -13.57 2.70
C GLU A 220 -30.35 -14.09 1.81
N VAL A 221 -29.78 -13.24 0.97
CA VAL A 221 -28.67 -13.55 0.06
C VAL A 221 -27.46 -14.12 0.82
N TYR A 222 -27.03 -13.47 1.90
CA TYR A 222 -25.83 -13.93 2.60
C TYR A 222 -26.09 -15.05 3.59
N LYS A 223 -27.34 -15.27 4.03
CA LYS A 223 -27.74 -16.52 4.69
C LYS A 223 -27.71 -17.71 3.73
N PHE A 224 -28.10 -17.51 2.46
CA PHE A 224 -28.02 -18.55 1.44
C PHE A 224 -26.58 -19.09 1.30
N TRP A 225 -25.56 -18.22 1.24
CA TRP A 225 -24.17 -18.67 1.16
C TRP A 225 -23.69 -19.42 2.43
N ILE A 226 -24.21 -19.06 3.60
CA ILE A 226 -23.94 -19.80 4.84
C ILE A 226 -24.60 -21.18 4.83
N ASP A 227 -25.85 -21.26 4.34
CA ASP A 227 -26.65 -22.48 4.39
C ASP A 227 -26.28 -23.48 3.30
N GLU A 228 -26.05 -22.99 2.08
CA GLU A 228 -25.78 -23.82 0.92
C GLU A 228 -24.32 -24.20 0.81
N VAL A 229 -23.41 -23.25 1.05
CA VAL A 229 -21.96 -23.43 0.84
C VAL A 229 -21.21 -23.65 2.13
N GLY A 230 -21.65 -23.04 3.24
CA GLY A 230 -21.01 -23.24 4.54
C GLY A 230 -19.75 -22.40 4.75
N VAL A 231 -19.67 -21.21 4.15
CA VAL A 231 -18.57 -20.25 4.41
C VAL A 231 -18.41 -19.93 5.91
N ASP A 232 -17.23 -19.49 6.32
CA ASP A 232 -16.86 -19.23 7.72
C ASP A 232 -16.81 -17.75 8.10
N GLY A 233 -16.94 -16.88 7.12
CA GLY A 233 -16.88 -15.44 7.32
C GLY A 233 -17.13 -14.67 6.05
N PHE A 234 -17.21 -13.34 6.19
CA PHE A 234 -17.30 -12.40 5.07
C PHE A 234 -16.22 -11.33 5.14
N ARG A 235 -15.60 -11.00 4.00
CA ARG A 235 -14.94 -9.71 3.80
C ARG A 235 -15.96 -8.82 3.11
N VAL A 236 -16.23 -7.65 3.66
CA VAL A 236 -17.17 -6.68 3.06
C VAL A 236 -16.38 -5.66 2.27
N ASP A 237 -16.70 -5.53 0.99
CA ASP A 237 -16.14 -4.56 0.07
C ASP A 237 -16.62 -3.13 0.36
N THR A 238 -15.79 -2.14 0.03
CA THR A 238 -16.17 -0.71 -0.08
C THR A 238 -16.96 -0.15 1.10
N VAL A 239 -16.67 -0.64 2.31
CA VAL A 239 -17.40 -0.31 3.54
C VAL A 239 -17.43 1.18 3.82
N TYR A 240 -16.38 1.92 3.43
CA TYR A 240 -16.35 3.38 3.61
C TYR A 240 -17.54 4.08 2.95
N TYR A 241 -18.13 3.50 1.90
CA TYR A 241 -19.26 4.08 1.17
C TYR A 241 -20.64 3.65 1.69
N THR A 242 -20.67 2.83 2.75
CA THR A 242 -21.91 2.31 3.34
C THR A 242 -22.28 3.02 4.64
N PRO A 243 -23.57 3.19 4.98
CA PRO A 243 -23.98 3.74 6.27
C PRO A 243 -23.54 2.84 7.43
N GLU A 244 -22.93 3.38 8.47
CA GLU A 244 -22.34 2.53 9.52
C GLU A 244 -23.41 1.71 10.29
N GLU A 245 -24.62 2.26 10.44
CA GLU A 245 -25.76 1.59 11.10
C GLU A 245 -26.30 0.38 10.33
N PHE A 246 -26.01 0.27 9.03
CA PHE A 246 -26.37 -0.89 8.22
C PHE A 246 -25.84 -2.18 8.87
N TYR A 247 -24.59 -2.18 9.34
CA TYR A 247 -23.94 -3.36 9.92
C TYR A 247 -24.55 -3.81 11.23
N GLU A 248 -25.18 -2.90 11.99
CA GLU A 248 -25.89 -3.28 13.21
C GLU A 248 -27.10 -4.15 12.86
N ARG A 249 -27.85 -3.74 11.83
CA ARG A 249 -29.05 -4.44 11.37
C ARG A 249 -28.68 -5.73 10.63
N PHE A 250 -27.79 -5.60 9.65
CA PHE A 250 -27.35 -6.68 8.78
C PHE A 250 -26.71 -7.83 9.58
N LEU A 251 -25.80 -7.52 10.50
CA LEU A 251 -25.07 -8.56 11.24
C LEU A 251 -25.75 -9.00 12.53
N HIS A 252 -26.37 -8.09 13.30
CA HIS A 252 -26.66 -8.32 14.72
C HIS A 252 -28.13 -8.28 15.14
N ASP A 253 -29.07 -7.90 14.27
CA ASP A 253 -30.50 -8.13 14.56
C ASP A 253 -30.76 -9.63 14.77
N ASP A 254 -31.89 -10.02 15.38
CA ASP A 254 -32.22 -11.42 15.68
C ASP A 254 -32.27 -12.32 14.44
N ASP A 255 -32.60 -11.74 13.29
CA ASP A 255 -32.57 -12.34 11.96
C ASP A 255 -31.31 -11.95 11.15
N GLY A 256 -30.30 -11.36 11.77
CA GLY A 256 -29.04 -10.97 11.14
C GLY A 256 -28.12 -12.16 10.84
N ILE A 257 -27.00 -11.85 10.18
CA ILE A 257 -26.00 -12.85 9.76
C ILE A 257 -25.38 -13.60 10.93
N LYS A 258 -25.01 -12.91 12.02
CA LYS A 258 -24.30 -13.52 13.14
C LYS A 258 -25.19 -14.49 13.93
N PRO A 259 -26.45 -14.15 14.30
CA PRO A 259 -27.34 -15.12 14.92
C PRO A 259 -27.66 -16.30 13.99
N HIS A 260 -27.82 -16.07 12.69
CA HIS A 260 -28.06 -17.14 11.71
C HIS A 260 -26.88 -18.12 11.63
N ALA A 261 -25.65 -17.62 11.47
CA ALA A 261 -24.45 -18.43 11.45
C ALA A 261 -24.28 -19.24 12.76
N ALA A 262 -24.57 -18.62 13.91
CA ALA A 262 -24.52 -19.30 15.20
C ALA A 262 -25.53 -20.46 15.31
N LYS A 263 -26.75 -20.32 14.75
CA LYS A 263 -27.74 -21.41 14.65
C LYS A 263 -27.25 -22.57 13.78
N ARG A 264 -26.36 -22.30 12.81
CA ARG A 264 -25.67 -23.31 11.99
C ARG A 264 -24.35 -23.81 12.62
N GLY A 265 -24.12 -23.53 13.90
CA GLY A 265 -22.93 -23.99 14.63
C GLY A 265 -21.68 -23.13 14.45
N LYS A 266 -21.71 -22.08 13.63
CA LYS A 266 -20.60 -21.17 13.35
C LYS A 266 -20.60 -19.98 14.32
N LYS A 267 -20.38 -20.25 15.61
CA LYS A 267 -20.37 -19.21 16.66
C LYS A 267 -19.23 -18.19 16.51
N ASP A 268 -18.21 -18.55 15.74
CA ASP A 268 -17.02 -17.74 15.42
C ASP A 268 -17.06 -17.18 13.99
N PHE A 269 -18.25 -17.05 13.37
CA PHE A 269 -18.38 -16.48 12.03
C PHE A 269 -17.77 -15.07 11.98
N PHE A 270 -16.73 -14.88 11.16
CA PHE A 270 -15.89 -13.68 11.21
C PHE A 270 -16.21 -12.72 10.07
N VAL A 271 -16.41 -11.44 10.37
CA VAL A 271 -16.74 -10.41 9.37
C VAL A 271 -15.81 -9.22 9.53
N PHE A 272 -15.03 -8.92 8.50
CA PHE A 272 -14.16 -7.75 8.44
C PHE A 272 -14.43 -6.95 7.18
N GLY A 273 -14.16 -5.65 7.21
CA GLY A 273 -14.47 -4.74 6.11
C GLY A 273 -13.24 -4.08 5.51
N GLU A 274 -13.35 -3.71 4.25
CA GLU A 274 -12.50 -2.70 3.64
C GLU A 274 -13.08 -1.31 3.90
N VAL A 275 -12.57 -0.64 4.94
CA VAL A 275 -12.83 0.78 5.14
C VAL A 275 -11.63 1.55 4.57
N TRP A 276 -11.74 2.02 3.32
CA TRP A 276 -10.63 2.70 2.63
C TRP A 276 -10.31 4.08 3.23
N SER A 277 -9.62 4.07 4.37
CA SER A 277 -9.22 5.25 5.10
C SER A 277 -7.91 5.00 5.84
N TYR A 278 -7.08 6.03 5.91
CA TYR A 278 -5.87 6.04 6.73
C TYR A 278 -6.13 6.55 8.17
N ASP A 279 -7.36 7.00 8.47
CA ASP A 279 -7.78 7.39 9.82
C ASP A 279 -8.40 6.20 10.58
N VAL A 280 -7.68 5.71 11.59
CA VAL A 280 -8.14 4.63 12.46
C VAL A 280 -9.43 4.98 13.20
N LYS A 281 -9.71 6.27 13.47
CA LYS A 281 -10.97 6.69 14.10
C LYS A 281 -12.15 6.47 13.14
N ALA A 282 -12.01 6.85 11.87
CA ALA A 282 -13.00 6.59 10.84
C ALA A 282 -13.25 5.08 10.68
N ILE A 283 -12.18 4.27 10.62
CA ILE A 283 -12.30 2.81 10.52
C ILE A 283 -13.01 2.21 11.75
N ASN A 284 -12.66 2.65 12.96
CA ASN A 284 -13.28 2.16 14.19
C ASN A 284 -14.79 2.43 14.26
N ALA A 285 -15.29 3.48 13.60
CA ALA A 285 -16.73 3.76 13.56
C ALA A 285 -17.51 2.60 12.93
N TYR A 286 -16.92 1.86 11.97
CA TYR A 286 -17.51 0.67 11.36
C TYR A 286 -17.34 -0.60 12.18
N ILE A 287 -16.48 -0.61 13.19
CA ILE A 287 -16.25 -1.77 14.06
C ILE A 287 -17.12 -1.68 15.31
N LYS A 288 -17.27 -0.47 15.87
CA LYS A 288 -18.01 -0.24 17.12
C LYS A 288 -18.89 1.01 17.04
N GLY A 289 -20.21 0.81 17.09
CA GLY A 289 -21.19 1.89 17.19
C GLY A 289 -21.46 2.33 18.64
N PRO A 290 -22.32 3.35 18.84
CA PRO A 290 -22.80 3.78 20.16
C PRO A 290 -23.62 2.67 20.85
N GLY A 291 -22.97 1.82 21.63
CA GLY A 291 -23.63 0.76 22.40
C GLY A 291 -24.01 -0.50 21.59
N ARG A 292 -23.79 -0.54 20.27
CA ARG A 292 -24.04 -1.70 19.41
C ARG A 292 -22.78 -2.14 18.65
N PRO A 293 -22.53 -3.47 18.53
CA PRO A 293 -21.46 -3.98 17.69
C PRO A 293 -21.78 -3.78 16.20
N ARG A 294 -20.73 -3.67 15.37
CA ARG A 294 -20.82 -3.59 13.90
C ARG A 294 -19.90 -4.67 13.32
N LEU A 295 -18.92 -4.35 12.49
CA LEU A 295 -17.92 -5.31 12.00
C LEU A 295 -17.04 -5.84 13.14
N ASP A 296 -16.39 -7.00 12.96
CA ASP A 296 -15.45 -7.51 13.97
C ASP A 296 -14.07 -6.84 13.87
N ALA A 297 -13.68 -6.50 12.66
CA ALA A 297 -12.36 -5.98 12.29
C ALA A 297 -12.40 -5.27 10.92
N ALA A 298 -11.23 -4.81 10.47
CA ALA A 298 -11.02 -4.24 9.16
C ALA A 298 -9.67 -4.67 8.57
N VAL A 299 -9.52 -4.45 7.28
CA VAL A 299 -8.23 -4.43 6.58
C VAL A 299 -7.39 -3.24 7.10
N ASP A 300 -6.11 -3.47 7.47
CA ASP A 300 -5.27 -2.48 8.18
C ASP A 300 -4.49 -1.56 7.22
N LEU A 301 -5.21 -0.75 6.42
CA LEU A 301 -4.61 0.24 5.51
C LEU A 301 -3.63 1.23 6.18
N PRO A 302 -3.90 1.77 7.39
CA PRO A 302 -2.92 2.62 8.08
C PRO A 302 -1.60 1.91 8.39
N LEU A 303 -1.63 0.62 8.69
CA LEU A 303 -0.41 -0.16 8.89
C LEU A 303 0.26 -0.50 7.57
N ASN A 304 -0.52 -0.85 6.54
CA ASN A 304 -0.02 -1.13 5.19
C ASN A 304 0.83 0.04 4.68
N GLU A 305 0.29 1.27 4.67
CA GLU A 305 1.02 2.45 4.20
C GLU A 305 2.27 2.72 5.04
N ALA A 306 2.20 2.57 6.36
CA ALA A 306 3.36 2.78 7.21
C ALA A 306 4.48 1.72 7.00
N LEU A 307 4.11 0.46 6.72
CA LEU A 307 5.06 -0.59 6.35
C LEU A 307 5.69 -0.29 4.97
N THR A 308 4.88 0.11 3.99
CA THR A 308 5.33 0.54 2.66
C THR A 308 6.30 1.71 2.76
N GLN A 309 6.00 2.74 3.54
CA GLN A 309 6.90 3.88 3.73
C GLN A 309 8.25 3.45 4.33
N VAL A 310 8.25 2.62 5.37
CA VAL A 310 9.48 2.32 6.12
C VAL A 310 10.35 1.25 5.47
N PHE A 311 9.76 0.11 5.09
CA PHE A 311 10.55 -1.02 4.58
C PHE A 311 10.84 -0.87 3.09
N TYR A 312 9.88 -0.33 2.33
CA TYR A 312 10.01 -0.17 0.90
C TYR A 312 10.58 1.20 0.52
N ARG A 313 9.88 2.30 0.83
CA ARG A 313 10.33 3.66 0.51
C ARG A 313 11.49 4.14 1.40
N LYS A 314 12.11 3.26 2.20
CA LYS A 314 13.28 3.53 3.07
C LYS A 314 13.14 4.85 3.86
N ALA A 315 11.91 5.15 4.29
CA ALA A 315 11.63 6.37 5.04
C ALA A 315 12.07 6.23 6.51
N PRO A 316 12.08 7.34 7.28
CA PRO A 316 12.38 7.29 8.70
C PRO A 316 11.56 6.22 9.44
N THR A 317 12.22 5.32 10.17
CA THR A 317 11.51 4.19 10.81
C THR A 317 10.51 4.64 11.88
N GLU A 318 10.64 5.88 12.36
CA GLU A 318 9.66 6.50 13.25
C GLU A 318 8.28 6.73 12.63
N ARG A 319 8.13 6.70 11.29
CA ARG A 319 6.82 6.79 10.62
C ARG A 319 5.87 5.67 11.05
N LEU A 320 6.38 4.49 11.39
CA LEU A 320 5.57 3.37 11.92
C LEU A 320 4.96 3.66 13.29
N LYS A 321 5.48 4.62 14.06
CA LYS A 321 5.06 4.88 15.44
C LYS A 321 3.57 5.22 15.53
N GLY A 322 3.05 6.01 14.59
CA GLY A 322 1.64 6.39 14.54
C GLY A 322 0.76 5.16 14.33
N ALA A 323 1.03 4.41 13.24
CA ALA A 323 0.30 3.20 12.91
C ALA A 323 0.36 2.15 14.03
N LEU A 324 1.51 1.91 14.68
CA LEU A 324 1.62 0.89 15.73
C LEU A 324 0.94 1.29 17.05
N LYS A 325 0.83 2.59 17.34
CA LYS A 325 0.18 3.10 18.57
C LYS A 325 -1.31 3.38 18.40
N ALA A 326 -1.81 3.43 17.17
CA ALA A 326 -3.20 3.75 16.91
C ALA A 326 -4.16 2.75 17.59
N ALA A 327 -5.15 3.29 18.28
CA ALA A 327 -6.10 2.52 19.09
C ALA A 327 -7.13 1.82 18.19
N ARG A 328 -6.83 0.59 17.78
CA ARG A 328 -7.73 -0.25 16.98
C ARG A 328 -8.68 -1.05 17.86
N ALA A 329 -9.98 -0.94 17.62
CA ALA A 329 -10.96 -1.84 18.22
C ALA A 329 -10.68 -3.28 17.77
N ASN A 330 -10.61 -4.24 18.69
CA ASN A 330 -10.25 -5.63 18.40
C ASN A 330 -8.92 -5.80 17.63
N ARG A 331 -7.87 -5.02 17.92
CA ARG A 331 -6.56 -5.01 17.24
C ARG A 331 -6.04 -6.37 16.74
N GLN A 332 -6.20 -7.45 17.52
CA GLN A 332 -5.70 -8.80 17.21
C GLN A 332 -6.47 -9.50 16.08
N LEU A 333 -7.60 -8.96 15.65
CA LEU A 333 -8.42 -9.49 14.55
C LEU A 333 -8.30 -8.66 13.26
N TRP A 334 -7.59 -7.53 13.27
CA TRP A 334 -7.36 -6.74 12.06
C TRP A 334 -6.51 -7.52 11.07
N VAL A 335 -6.89 -7.46 9.80
CA VAL A 335 -6.22 -8.16 8.71
C VAL A 335 -5.10 -7.26 8.18
N ASN A 336 -3.86 -7.60 8.52
CA ASN A 336 -2.67 -6.89 8.09
C ASN A 336 -2.19 -7.50 6.76
N PHE A 337 -1.76 -6.67 5.82
CA PHE A 337 -1.30 -7.11 4.50
C PHE A 337 -0.25 -6.14 3.96
N LEU A 338 0.54 -6.58 2.98
CA LEU A 338 1.53 -5.76 2.30
C LEU A 338 1.02 -5.29 0.93
N ASP A 339 0.31 -6.16 0.22
CA ASP A 339 -0.32 -5.93 -1.07
C ASP A 339 -1.60 -6.76 -1.20
N ASN A 340 -2.45 -6.38 -2.15
CA ASN A 340 -3.70 -7.05 -2.52
C ASN A 340 -3.98 -6.81 -4.02
N HIS A 341 -5.21 -7.05 -4.46
CA HIS A 341 -5.62 -6.91 -5.87
C HIS A 341 -5.83 -5.45 -6.33
N ASP A 342 -5.77 -4.47 -5.43
CA ASP A 342 -6.05 -3.04 -5.69
C ASP A 342 -4.85 -2.13 -5.40
N ILE A 343 -3.73 -2.69 -4.95
CA ILE A 343 -2.46 -1.97 -4.83
C ILE A 343 -1.36 -2.73 -5.53
N GLU A 344 -0.40 -2.01 -6.12
CA GLU A 344 0.73 -2.63 -6.81
C GLU A 344 1.52 -3.53 -5.85
N ARG A 345 2.02 -4.65 -6.37
CA ARG A 345 2.74 -5.65 -5.55
C ARG A 345 4.03 -5.09 -4.98
N MET A 346 4.36 -5.53 -3.78
CA MET A 346 5.64 -5.25 -3.16
C MET A 346 6.83 -5.77 -3.98
N SER A 347 6.68 -6.91 -4.65
CA SER A 347 7.68 -7.52 -5.52
C SER A 347 7.89 -6.75 -6.83
N ALA A 348 6.91 -5.98 -7.31
CA ALA A 348 7.10 -5.04 -8.43
C ALA A 348 8.03 -3.88 -8.06
N ARG A 349 8.16 -3.66 -6.76
CA ARG A 349 8.71 -2.46 -6.16
C ARG A 349 10.08 -2.74 -5.54
N ALA A 350 10.35 -3.94 -5.03
CA ALA A 350 11.51 -4.23 -4.20
C ALA A 350 12.23 -5.55 -4.55
N GLY A 351 13.53 -5.59 -4.28
CA GLY A 351 14.31 -6.82 -4.38
C GLY A 351 13.98 -7.83 -3.27
N LEU A 352 14.35 -9.09 -3.50
CA LEU A 352 14.05 -10.26 -2.65
C LEU A 352 14.24 -10.01 -1.15
N GLU A 353 15.38 -9.45 -0.74
CA GLU A 353 15.70 -9.27 0.67
C GLU A 353 14.80 -8.22 1.36
N THR A 354 14.38 -7.17 0.64
CA THR A 354 13.41 -6.20 1.17
C THR A 354 12.01 -6.82 1.29
N VAL A 355 11.62 -7.69 0.35
CA VAL A 355 10.38 -8.47 0.45
C VAL A 355 10.40 -9.37 1.69
N LYS A 356 11.48 -10.14 1.90
CA LYS A 356 11.65 -10.99 3.08
C LYS A 356 11.59 -10.20 4.39
N GLN A 357 12.28 -9.05 4.45
CA GLN A 357 12.29 -8.19 5.63
C GLN A 357 10.88 -7.65 5.95
N SER A 358 10.13 -7.25 4.92
CA SER A 358 8.75 -6.74 5.08
C SER A 358 7.78 -7.83 5.52
N LEU A 359 7.92 -9.04 4.99
CA LEU A 359 7.18 -10.21 5.45
C LEU A 359 7.50 -10.54 6.91
N ALA A 360 8.78 -10.53 7.30
CA ALA A 360 9.17 -10.73 8.69
C ALA A 360 8.51 -9.70 9.63
N ALA A 361 8.40 -8.44 9.20
CA ALA A 361 7.65 -7.42 9.92
C ALA A 361 6.15 -7.76 10.02
N LEU A 362 5.49 -8.08 8.90
CA LEU A 362 4.07 -8.46 8.85
C LEU A 362 3.75 -9.59 9.85
N PHE A 363 4.58 -10.64 9.86
CA PHE A 363 4.38 -11.85 10.67
C PHE A 363 4.81 -11.72 12.13
N THR A 364 5.45 -10.62 12.52
CA THR A 364 5.85 -10.36 13.91
C THR A 364 5.04 -9.24 14.58
N LEU A 365 4.07 -8.68 13.86
CA LEU A 365 3.11 -7.70 14.36
C LEU A 365 1.79 -8.36 14.82
N PRO A 366 1.05 -7.73 15.76
CA PRO A 366 -0.26 -8.21 16.19
C PRO A 366 -1.29 -8.04 15.06
N GLY A 367 -2.30 -8.92 15.01
CA GLY A 367 -3.29 -8.98 13.92
C GLY A 367 -3.20 -10.28 13.12
N LEU A 368 -3.99 -10.38 12.06
CA LEU A 368 -4.06 -11.53 11.16
C LEU A 368 -3.22 -11.21 9.93
N PRO A 369 -2.03 -11.81 9.74
CA PRO A 369 -1.25 -11.61 8.52
C PRO A 369 -1.99 -12.24 7.34
N CYS A 370 -2.15 -11.48 6.27
CA CYS A 370 -2.72 -11.90 5.00
C CYS A 370 -1.66 -11.76 3.91
N VAL A 371 -1.43 -12.85 3.18
CA VAL A 371 -0.54 -12.90 2.01
C VAL A 371 -1.41 -12.99 0.77
N TYR A 372 -1.10 -12.19 -0.25
CA TYR A 372 -1.78 -12.22 -1.53
C TYR A 372 -1.14 -13.27 -2.44
N TYR A 373 -1.95 -14.02 -3.20
CA TYR A 373 -1.44 -15.08 -4.07
C TYR A 373 -0.33 -14.56 -4.98
N GLY A 374 0.71 -15.36 -5.18
CA GLY A 374 1.83 -15.02 -6.05
C GLY A 374 2.98 -14.27 -5.36
N THR A 375 2.81 -13.76 -4.14
CA THR A 375 3.93 -13.24 -3.36
C THR A 375 5.00 -14.30 -3.13
N GLU A 376 4.60 -15.56 -2.88
CA GLU A 376 5.50 -16.70 -2.74
C GLU A 376 6.22 -17.08 -4.05
N ALA A 377 5.65 -16.70 -5.19
CA ALA A 377 6.21 -16.91 -6.53
C ALA A 377 7.04 -15.70 -7.00
N GLY A 378 7.00 -14.57 -6.28
CA GLY A 378 7.63 -13.32 -6.68
C GLY A 378 6.95 -12.61 -7.85
N LEU A 379 5.64 -12.83 -8.07
CA LEU A 379 4.88 -12.13 -9.13
C LEU A 379 4.95 -10.62 -8.94
N THR A 380 4.93 -9.84 -10.03
CA THR A 380 5.06 -8.37 -9.96
C THR A 380 3.78 -7.65 -10.38
N GLY A 381 2.95 -8.20 -11.27
CA GLY A 381 1.68 -7.56 -11.64
C GLY A 381 0.57 -7.78 -10.60
N ALA A 382 -0.17 -6.74 -10.20
CA ALA A 382 -1.21 -6.83 -9.16
C ALA A 382 -2.24 -7.93 -9.43
N ARG A 383 -2.66 -8.12 -10.67
CA ARG A 383 -3.64 -9.15 -11.07
C ARG A 383 -3.03 -10.16 -12.05
N GLN A 384 -1.72 -10.38 -11.97
CA GLN A 384 -0.98 -11.34 -12.80
C GLN A 384 -1.41 -12.79 -12.52
N ASP A 385 -1.51 -13.60 -13.56
CA ASP A 385 -1.89 -15.01 -13.44
C ASP A 385 -0.89 -15.85 -12.65
N MET A 386 -1.41 -16.87 -11.93
CA MET A 386 -0.65 -17.87 -11.19
C MET A 386 -1.06 -19.30 -11.55
N PHE A 387 -1.49 -19.54 -12.79
CA PHE A 387 -2.05 -20.84 -13.20
C PHE A 387 -1.11 -22.02 -12.93
N ALA A 388 0.21 -21.81 -12.99
CA ALA A 388 1.18 -22.77 -12.49
C ALA A 388 1.39 -22.60 -10.97
N ALA A 389 1.25 -23.69 -10.21
CA ALA A 389 1.67 -23.66 -8.81
C ALA A 389 3.16 -23.32 -8.71
N PRO A 390 3.52 -22.47 -7.74
CA PRO A 390 4.90 -22.10 -7.55
C PRO A 390 5.65 -23.29 -6.94
N ASP A 391 6.95 -23.34 -7.20
CA ASP A 391 7.83 -24.28 -6.53
C ASP A 391 7.85 -24.00 -5.02
N LEU A 392 7.52 -25.02 -4.21
CA LEU A 392 7.59 -24.94 -2.74
C LEU A 392 9.01 -24.68 -2.24
N GLU A 393 10.02 -24.92 -3.07
CA GLU A 393 11.42 -24.66 -2.80
C GLU A 393 11.94 -23.33 -3.37
N ALA A 394 11.07 -22.55 -4.03
CA ALA A 394 11.38 -21.20 -4.41
C ALA A 394 11.77 -20.37 -3.16
N PRO A 395 12.72 -19.42 -3.27
CA PRO A 395 13.25 -18.70 -2.11
C PRO A 395 12.19 -18.02 -1.23
N LEU A 396 11.18 -17.40 -1.84
CA LEU A 396 10.07 -16.76 -1.10
C LEU A 396 9.09 -17.77 -0.52
N ALA A 397 8.77 -18.86 -1.25
CA ALA A 397 7.90 -19.92 -0.76
C ALA A 397 8.48 -20.60 0.48
N ARG A 398 9.76 -21.00 0.44
CA ARG A 398 10.46 -21.59 1.60
C ARG A 398 10.47 -20.64 2.79
N PHE A 399 10.82 -19.37 2.56
CA PHE A 399 10.88 -18.36 3.61
C PHE A 399 9.52 -18.10 4.26
N LEU A 400 8.44 -17.98 3.47
CA LEU A 400 7.08 -17.82 3.98
C LEU A 400 6.66 -19.01 4.83
N ARG A 401 6.93 -20.25 4.38
CA ARG A 401 6.61 -21.46 5.14
C ARG A 401 7.31 -21.48 6.50
N GLU A 402 8.60 -21.13 6.54
CA GLU A 402 9.37 -20.98 7.78
C GLU A 402 8.78 -19.89 8.69
N LEU A 403 8.39 -18.76 8.12
CA LEU A 403 7.87 -17.62 8.87
C LEU A 403 6.45 -17.88 9.44
N ILE A 404 5.61 -18.58 8.69
CA ILE A 404 4.29 -19.05 9.12
C ILE A 404 4.46 -20.03 10.29
N ALA A 405 5.33 -21.04 10.13
CA ALA A 405 5.63 -22.00 11.18
C ALA A 405 6.18 -21.30 12.43
N PHE A 406 7.09 -20.34 12.25
CA PHE A 406 7.65 -19.53 13.32
C PHE A 406 6.56 -18.75 14.06
N ARG A 407 5.66 -18.05 13.37
CA ARG A 407 4.56 -17.31 14.01
C ARG A 407 3.68 -18.25 14.85
N LYS A 408 3.29 -19.39 14.29
CA LYS A 408 2.44 -20.39 14.97
C LYS A 408 3.08 -20.97 16.23
N ALA A 409 4.39 -21.19 16.22
CA ALA A 409 5.15 -21.65 17.39
C ALA A 409 5.32 -20.56 18.47
N ASN A 410 4.96 -19.31 18.19
CA ASN A 410 5.22 -18.16 19.05
C ASN A 410 3.96 -17.30 19.27
N PRO A 411 2.99 -17.74 20.12
CA PRO A 411 1.76 -16.99 20.40
C PRO A 411 1.96 -15.56 20.94
N ALA A 412 3.17 -15.20 21.39
CA ALA A 412 3.49 -13.82 21.70
C ALA A 412 3.33 -12.89 20.50
N LEU A 413 3.56 -13.35 19.27
CA LEU A 413 3.45 -12.52 18.07
C LEU A 413 2.01 -12.25 17.64
N SER A 414 1.09 -13.17 17.92
CA SER A 414 -0.34 -13.04 17.61
C SER A 414 -1.16 -12.46 18.76
N ARG A 415 -0.88 -12.89 19.99
CA ARG A 415 -1.69 -12.59 21.19
C ARG A 415 -1.02 -11.65 22.18
N GLY A 416 0.25 -11.31 21.97
CA GLY A 416 1.03 -10.51 22.90
C GLY A 416 0.74 -9.01 22.88
N LYS A 417 1.23 -8.35 23.91
CA LYS A 417 1.23 -6.89 24.02
C LYS A 417 2.47 -6.35 23.32
N LEU A 418 2.26 -5.60 22.24
CA LEU A 418 3.31 -4.92 21.48
C LEU A 418 3.86 -3.71 22.26
N ARG A 419 5.18 -3.52 22.21
CA ARG A 419 5.88 -2.31 22.66
C ARG A 419 6.92 -1.92 21.62
N LEU A 420 6.86 -0.69 21.12
CA LEU A 420 7.90 -0.13 20.28
C LEU A 420 9.13 0.20 21.14
N GLU A 421 10.30 -0.34 20.78
CA GLU A 421 11.54 -0.22 21.56
C GLU A 421 12.51 0.77 20.92
N ARG A 422 12.67 0.73 19.59
CA ARG A 422 13.57 1.63 18.86
C ARG A 422 13.00 2.05 17.50
N VAL A 423 13.24 3.32 17.16
CA VAL A 423 13.06 3.92 15.85
C VAL A 423 14.22 4.91 15.61
N SER A 424 14.46 5.25 14.35
CA SER A 424 15.46 6.21 13.88
C SER A 424 14.76 7.35 13.14
N HIS A 425 15.45 8.50 13.02
CA HIS A 425 14.98 9.66 12.28
C HIS A 425 15.31 9.62 10.77
N GLY A 426 15.99 8.56 10.34
CA GLY A 426 16.16 8.13 8.94
C GLY A 426 15.87 6.64 8.81
N PRO A 427 16.08 6.03 7.63
CA PRO A 427 16.14 4.58 7.54
C PRO A 427 17.23 4.04 8.47
N GLY A 428 17.03 2.83 9.01
CA GLY A 428 17.99 2.23 9.92
C GLY A 428 17.33 1.36 10.97
N LEU A 429 17.75 1.52 12.23
CA LEU A 429 17.32 0.66 13.32
C LEU A 429 15.83 0.82 13.62
N LEU A 430 15.12 -0.29 13.64
CA LEU A 430 13.73 -0.41 14.04
C LEU A 430 13.57 -1.63 14.92
N ALA A 431 12.94 -1.47 16.08
CA ALA A 431 12.71 -2.59 16.97
C ALA A 431 11.41 -2.49 17.77
N TRP A 432 10.73 -3.61 17.93
CA TRP A 432 9.59 -3.77 18.83
C TRP A 432 9.67 -5.10 19.57
N SER A 433 9.06 -5.15 20.74
CA SER A 433 8.88 -6.39 21.47
C SER A 433 7.41 -6.76 21.59
N SER A 434 7.14 -8.06 21.69
CA SER A 434 5.82 -8.58 22.04
C SER A 434 5.92 -9.53 23.21
N SER A 435 5.08 -9.33 24.22
CA SER A 435 5.07 -10.14 25.46
C SER A 435 3.74 -10.85 25.67
N TYR A 436 3.79 -12.15 25.97
CA TYR A 436 2.62 -12.98 26.27
C TYR A 436 2.99 -14.13 27.21
N ARG A 437 2.24 -14.28 28.32
CA ARG A 437 2.41 -15.37 29.31
C ARG A 437 3.86 -15.60 29.76
N GLY A 438 4.55 -14.52 30.13
CA GLY A 438 5.94 -14.57 30.61
C GLY A 438 7.02 -14.68 29.52
N ARG A 439 6.62 -14.96 28.27
CA ARG A 439 7.53 -14.97 27.12
C ARG A 439 7.58 -13.61 26.44
N ARG A 440 8.76 -13.15 26.04
CA ARG A 440 8.96 -11.90 25.30
C ARG A 440 9.89 -12.12 24.12
N LEU A 441 9.44 -11.69 22.95
CA LEU A 441 10.24 -11.67 21.72
C LEU A 441 10.55 -10.24 21.33
N LEU A 442 11.81 -9.96 20.98
CA LEU A 442 12.26 -8.69 20.44
C LEU A 442 12.56 -8.86 18.95
N CYS A 443 11.89 -8.10 18.10
CA CYS A 443 12.11 -8.08 16.66
C CYS A 443 12.93 -6.83 16.33
N VAL A 444 14.03 -6.99 15.60
CA VAL A 444 14.99 -5.93 15.25
C VAL A 444 15.23 -5.96 13.75
N PHE A 445 15.22 -4.79 13.11
CA PHE A 445 15.37 -4.63 11.68
C PHE A 445 16.36 -3.51 11.38
N ASN A 446 17.17 -3.69 10.33
CA ASN A 446 17.91 -2.62 9.68
C ASN A 446 17.25 -2.26 8.35
N THR A 447 16.53 -1.13 8.30
CA THR A 447 15.92 -0.66 7.05
C THR A 447 16.85 0.21 6.22
N ALA A 448 18.06 0.52 6.68
CA ALA A 448 19.04 1.27 5.91
C ALA A 448 19.78 0.40 4.89
N SER A 449 20.37 1.07 3.91
CA SER A 449 21.22 0.44 2.88
C SER A 449 22.67 0.26 3.34
N ASN A 450 22.99 0.72 4.54
CA ASN A 450 24.28 0.53 5.21
C ASN A 450 24.09 -0.28 6.49
N ALA A 451 25.17 -0.88 6.98
CA ALA A 451 25.16 -1.48 8.31
C ALA A 451 24.83 -0.42 9.37
N VAL A 452 24.08 -0.80 10.41
CA VAL A 452 23.72 0.08 11.52
C VAL A 452 24.23 -0.46 12.84
N ALA A 453 24.79 0.43 13.67
CA ALA A 453 25.22 0.07 15.02
C ALA A 453 23.99 -0.11 15.95
N CYS A 454 23.93 -1.25 16.61
CA CYS A 454 22.80 -1.68 17.45
C CYS A 454 23.29 -2.09 18.84
N ASP A 455 22.61 -1.64 19.89
CA ASP A 455 22.86 -1.96 21.31
C ASP A 455 21.71 -2.73 21.98
N LEU A 456 20.86 -3.36 21.17
CA LEU A 456 19.70 -4.12 21.64
C LEU A 456 20.03 -5.58 21.97
N GLY A 457 21.28 -6.01 21.70
CA GLY A 457 21.80 -7.33 22.05
C GLY A 457 22.24 -7.43 23.51
N GLY A 458 22.60 -8.61 24.00
CA GLY A 458 23.15 -8.72 25.36
C GLY A 458 23.19 -10.14 25.94
N PRO A 459 23.81 -10.30 27.12
CA PRO A 459 23.95 -11.60 27.77
C PRO A 459 22.59 -12.29 27.96
N GLY A 460 22.50 -13.55 27.54
CA GLY A 460 21.27 -14.36 27.64
C GLY A 460 20.26 -14.17 26.51
N GLN A 461 20.50 -13.30 25.54
CA GLN A 461 19.62 -13.20 24.36
C GLN A 461 19.94 -14.31 23.34
N THR A 462 18.94 -15.13 23.03
CA THR A 462 19.05 -16.20 22.02
C THR A 462 18.39 -15.73 20.72
N VAL A 463 19.07 -15.88 19.58
CA VAL A 463 18.46 -15.59 18.26
C VAL A 463 17.53 -16.74 17.88
N ARG A 464 16.26 -16.43 17.63
CA ARG A 464 15.20 -17.39 17.27
C ARG A 464 14.89 -17.39 15.78
N LEU A 465 15.12 -16.27 15.10
CA LEU A 465 15.00 -16.11 13.66
C LEU A 465 16.03 -15.07 13.20
N SER A 466 16.67 -15.31 12.06
CA SER A 466 17.70 -14.43 11.51
C SER A 466 17.74 -14.52 9.99
N SER A 467 17.81 -13.40 9.30
CA SER A 467 18.08 -13.40 7.85
C SER A 467 19.54 -13.70 7.50
N HIS A 468 20.48 -13.48 8.42
CA HIS A 468 21.92 -13.70 8.21
C HIS A 468 22.49 -14.85 9.06
N ALA A 469 21.66 -15.86 9.36
CA ALA A 469 22.05 -17.06 10.10
C ALA A 469 22.80 -16.84 11.44
N ARG A 470 22.51 -15.74 12.16
CA ARG A 470 23.10 -15.49 13.48
C ARG A 470 22.51 -16.44 14.53
N ALA A 471 23.39 -17.04 15.34
CA ALA A 471 22.99 -17.84 16.50
C ALA A 471 22.90 -17.01 17.80
N SER A 472 23.72 -15.97 17.92
CA SER A 472 23.76 -15.05 19.06
C SER A 472 24.24 -13.66 18.61
N VAL A 473 24.05 -12.66 19.48
CA VAL A 473 24.55 -11.28 19.27
C VAL A 473 25.19 -10.73 20.55
N PRO A 474 26.30 -9.99 20.46
CA PRO A 474 26.90 -9.33 21.61
C PRO A 474 26.07 -8.10 22.04
N GLY A 475 26.50 -7.41 23.10
CA GLY A 475 25.80 -6.21 23.60
C GLY A 475 25.66 -5.10 22.56
N VAL A 476 26.75 -4.78 21.86
CA VAL A 476 26.77 -3.86 20.71
C VAL A 476 27.32 -4.58 19.49
N PHE A 477 26.62 -4.48 18.36
CA PHE A 477 27.01 -5.11 17.09
C PHE A 477 26.57 -4.27 15.89
N LEU A 478 27.08 -4.63 14.71
CA LEU A 478 26.62 -4.11 13.43
C LEU A 478 25.55 -5.03 12.87
N LEU A 479 24.39 -4.47 12.57
CA LEU A 479 23.27 -5.12 11.90
C LEU A 479 23.39 -4.76 10.40
N GLU A 480 23.58 -5.76 9.54
CA GLU A 480 23.90 -5.58 8.12
C GLU A 480 22.70 -5.00 7.32
N PRO A 481 22.92 -4.41 6.13
CA PRO A 481 21.82 -3.91 5.29
C PRO A 481 20.75 -4.97 5.03
N GLY A 482 19.48 -4.63 5.25
CA GLY A 482 18.35 -5.57 5.08
C GLY A 482 18.28 -6.68 6.13
N GLU A 483 19.20 -6.71 7.10
CA GLU A 483 19.19 -7.72 8.16
C GLU A 483 18.00 -7.54 9.11
N PHE A 484 17.43 -8.65 9.57
CA PHE A 484 16.48 -8.67 10.68
C PHE A 484 16.72 -9.88 11.59
N LEU A 485 16.37 -9.71 12.86
CA LEU A 485 16.54 -10.68 13.92
C LEU A 485 15.28 -10.74 14.80
N VAL A 486 14.92 -11.93 15.26
CA VAL A 486 13.98 -12.12 16.38
C VAL A 486 14.72 -12.77 17.54
N LEU A 487 14.80 -12.06 18.65
CA LEU A 487 15.54 -12.44 19.85
C LEU A 487 14.58 -12.88 20.95
N GLU A 488 14.90 -13.94 21.68
CA GLU A 488 14.25 -14.28 22.93
C GLU A 488 14.76 -13.33 24.02
N ALA A 489 13.86 -12.54 24.61
CA ALA A 489 14.19 -11.57 25.64
C ALA A 489 13.68 -12.07 27.00
N HIS A 490 14.56 -12.15 27.99
CA HIS A 490 14.19 -12.42 29.38
C HIS A 490 13.43 -11.23 29.99
N PRO A 491 12.63 -11.42 31.06
CA PRO A 491 11.66 -10.41 31.54
C PRO A 491 12.30 -9.09 32.04
N THR A 492 13.60 -9.04 32.24
CA THR A 492 14.35 -7.84 32.66
C THR A 492 14.76 -7.00 31.46
N SER A 493 14.14 -5.82 31.32
CA SER A 493 14.68 -4.58 30.71
C SER A 493 15.64 -4.71 29.49
N LEU A 494 15.22 -4.20 28.33
CA LEU A 494 16.10 -3.96 27.17
C LEU A 494 17.04 -2.74 27.33
N ARG A 495 16.99 -2.02 28.45
CA ARG A 495 18.04 -1.04 28.75
C ARG A 495 19.26 -1.82 29.22
N VAL A 496 20.13 -2.18 28.28
CA VAL A 496 21.51 -2.54 28.61
C VAL A 496 22.12 -1.26 29.20
N PRO A 497 22.54 -1.25 30.48
CA PRO A 497 23.32 -0.14 31.01
C PRO A 497 24.50 0.10 30.09
N LEU A 498 24.86 1.37 29.85
CA LEU A 498 26.08 1.66 29.08
C LEU A 498 27.23 0.91 29.76
N PRO A 499 28.02 0.10 29.02
CA PRO A 499 29.12 -0.62 29.62
C PRO A 499 30.12 0.37 30.23
N ASP A 500 30.77 -0.03 31.33
CA ASP A 500 31.90 0.72 31.87
C ASP A 500 32.93 0.92 30.75
N GLY A 501 33.30 2.17 30.48
CA GLY A 501 34.20 2.51 29.37
C GLY A 501 33.52 2.93 28.05
N ALA A 502 32.20 3.10 28.00
CA ALA A 502 31.53 3.69 26.84
C ALA A 502 31.88 5.18 26.63
N PRO A 503 32.07 5.65 25.38
CA PRO A 503 32.30 7.07 25.11
C PRO A 503 31.09 7.91 25.53
N THR A 504 31.32 9.17 25.89
CA THR A 504 30.24 10.11 26.19
C THR A 504 30.21 11.21 25.15
N LEU A 505 29.08 11.33 24.44
CA LEU A 505 28.80 12.49 23.60
C LEU A 505 27.97 13.48 24.40
N HIS A 506 28.43 14.72 24.52
CA HIS A 506 27.68 15.76 25.22
C HIS A 506 26.66 16.40 24.29
N ALA A 507 25.48 16.73 24.83
CA ALA A 507 24.47 17.45 24.07
C ALA A 507 25.01 18.84 23.70
N PRO A 508 24.85 19.30 22.43
CA PRO A 508 25.26 20.64 22.05
C PRO A 508 24.46 21.69 22.84
N PRO A 509 25.02 22.90 23.06
CA PRO A 509 24.33 23.97 23.77
C PRO A 509 22.97 24.34 23.15
N LYS A 510 22.86 24.21 21.81
CA LYS A 510 21.61 24.38 21.07
C LYS A 510 21.19 23.05 20.46
N LYS A 511 19.96 22.62 20.72
CA LYS A 511 19.37 21.42 20.08
C LYS A 511 19.13 21.59 18.58
N THR A 512 18.93 22.85 18.14
CA THR A 512 18.78 23.18 16.72
C THR A 512 20.12 23.66 16.18
N LEU A 513 20.65 22.95 15.19
CA LEU A 513 21.94 23.24 14.56
C LEU A 513 21.76 23.81 13.15
N LYS A 514 22.72 24.65 12.74
CA LYS A 514 22.81 25.26 11.41
C LYS A 514 24.27 25.46 11.04
N GLY A 515 24.67 25.15 9.81
CA GLY A 515 26.05 25.24 9.36
C GLY A 515 26.99 24.34 10.16
N ALA A 516 28.20 24.81 10.45
CA ALA A 516 29.16 24.10 11.30
C ALA A 516 28.75 24.18 12.79
N ALA A 517 28.86 23.07 13.52
CA ALA A 517 28.56 22.99 14.94
C ALA A 517 29.61 22.18 15.69
N ALA A 518 30.22 22.74 16.73
CA ALA A 518 31.13 22.01 17.61
C ALA A 518 30.37 21.10 18.56
N LEU A 519 30.76 19.83 18.63
CA LEU A 519 30.30 18.84 19.60
C LEU A 519 31.45 18.47 20.52
N SER A 520 31.20 18.42 21.83
CA SER A 520 32.18 17.93 22.80
C SER A 520 31.90 16.50 23.20
N TYR A 521 32.97 15.78 23.55
CA TYR A 521 32.88 14.40 24.01
C TYR A 521 34.00 14.05 24.99
N ALA A 522 33.76 12.98 25.75
CA ALA A 522 34.72 12.40 26.66
C ALA A 522 34.96 10.93 26.33
N LEU A 523 36.21 10.49 26.47
CA LEU A 523 36.62 9.11 26.21
C LEU A 523 37.16 8.47 27.48
N PRO A 524 36.73 7.22 27.76
CA PRO A 524 37.31 6.45 28.87
C PRO A 524 38.67 5.84 28.53
N ASP A 525 38.92 5.52 27.26
CA ASP A 525 40.17 4.94 26.77
C ASP A 525 40.68 5.73 25.55
N PRO A 526 41.86 6.39 25.63
CA PRO A 526 42.45 7.10 24.50
C PRO A 526 42.97 6.16 23.39
N ALA A 527 43.14 4.86 23.66
CA ALA A 527 43.60 3.86 22.69
C ALA A 527 42.43 3.17 21.96
N CYS A 528 41.48 3.95 21.43
CA CYS A 528 40.34 3.43 20.66
C CYS A 528 40.18 4.11 19.29
N GLU A 529 39.65 3.37 18.31
CA GLU A 529 39.10 3.99 17.09
C GLU A 529 37.76 4.64 17.47
N LEU A 530 37.56 5.91 17.13
CA LEU A 530 36.35 6.65 17.44
C LEU A 530 35.67 7.17 16.17
N SER A 531 34.35 7.07 16.09
CA SER A 531 33.57 7.62 14.98
C SER A 531 32.25 8.22 15.47
N LEU A 532 31.83 9.31 14.84
CA LEU A 532 30.50 9.87 15.01
C LEU A 532 29.52 9.21 14.03
N LEU A 533 28.40 8.71 14.55
CA LEU A 533 27.31 8.12 13.79
C LEU A 533 26.12 9.09 13.76
N ASP A 534 25.44 9.15 12.61
CA ASP A 534 24.10 9.73 12.47
C ASP A 534 23.08 8.61 12.26
N ASN A 535 22.04 8.56 13.11
CA ASN A 535 20.99 7.55 13.10
C ASN A 535 21.51 6.10 13.15
N GLY A 536 22.73 5.91 13.67
CA GLY A 536 23.43 4.63 13.76
C GLY A 536 24.08 4.15 12.46
N ASP A 537 24.04 4.92 11.36
CA ASP A 537 24.61 4.52 10.06
C ASP A 537 26.14 4.39 10.15
N TYR A 538 26.63 3.15 10.07
CA TYR A 538 28.05 2.83 10.14
C TYR A 538 28.79 3.11 8.83
N GLY A 539 28.11 2.97 7.69
CA GLY A 539 28.67 3.22 6.37
C GLY A 539 28.98 4.69 6.12
N ARG A 540 28.21 5.60 6.76
CA ARG A 540 28.40 7.06 6.67
C ARG A 540 29.03 7.69 7.91
N ARG A 541 29.62 6.88 8.78
CA ARG A 541 30.27 7.37 9.99
C ARG A 541 31.36 8.39 9.67
N VAL A 542 31.57 9.34 10.56
CA VAL A 542 32.68 10.31 10.49
C VAL A 542 33.79 9.84 11.43
N PRO A 543 34.91 9.31 10.92
CA PRO A 543 36.04 8.92 11.75
C PRO A 543 36.67 10.16 12.42
N LEU A 544 37.03 10.04 13.69
CA LEU A 544 37.71 11.08 14.46
C LEU A 544 39.20 10.78 14.47
N ALA A 545 39.97 11.58 13.72
CA ALA A 545 41.40 11.37 13.51
C ALA A 545 42.22 11.48 14.81
N ASP A 546 41.84 12.40 15.69
CA ASP A 546 42.39 12.53 17.05
C ASP A 546 41.28 12.34 18.09
N PRO A 547 41.12 11.11 18.63
CA PRO A 547 40.18 10.85 19.71
C PRO A 547 40.46 11.70 20.96
N THR A 548 41.69 12.17 21.19
CA THR A 548 42.03 12.94 22.40
C THR A 548 41.63 14.41 22.33
N ALA A 549 41.21 14.91 21.16
CA ALA A 549 40.82 16.30 20.97
C ALA A 549 39.61 16.74 21.82
N GLY A 550 38.76 15.80 22.26
CA GLY A 550 37.58 16.05 23.10
C GLY A 550 36.48 16.89 22.43
N THR A 551 36.68 17.28 21.17
CA THR A 551 35.75 18.06 20.36
C THR A 551 35.79 17.64 18.90
N VAL A 552 34.68 17.83 18.18
CA VAL A 552 34.56 17.61 16.73
C VAL A 552 33.63 18.64 16.11
N GLU A 553 34.01 19.14 14.95
CA GLU A 553 33.15 20.00 14.15
C GLU A 553 32.23 19.15 13.26
N LEU A 554 30.93 19.38 13.39
CA LEU A 554 29.89 18.76 12.58
C LEU A 554 29.43 19.74 11.50
N ASP A 555 29.69 19.41 10.23
CA ASP A 555 29.06 20.07 9.09
C ASP A 555 27.62 19.55 8.91
N THR A 556 26.64 20.34 9.38
CA THR A 556 25.24 19.93 9.32
C THR A 556 24.68 19.87 7.90
N THR A 557 25.34 20.45 6.89
CA THR A 557 24.87 20.36 5.49
C THR A 557 24.99 18.95 4.92
N ARG A 558 25.87 18.12 5.50
CA ARG A 558 26.07 16.71 5.15
C ARG A 558 25.04 15.78 5.79
N LEU A 559 24.41 16.20 6.88
CA LEU A 559 23.34 15.43 7.53
C LEU A 559 22.00 15.55 6.79
N GLY A 560 21.75 16.71 6.18
CA GLY A 560 20.42 17.09 5.69
C GLY A 560 19.59 17.76 6.79
N ASN A 561 18.46 18.33 6.41
CA ASN A 561 17.51 18.93 7.34
C ASN A 561 16.62 17.87 8.00
N GLY A 562 16.24 18.11 9.25
CA GLY A 562 15.37 17.20 9.99
C GLY A 562 15.91 16.87 11.36
N ARG A 563 15.40 15.78 11.94
CA ARG A 563 15.89 15.26 13.22
C ARG A 563 16.98 14.25 12.97
N HIS A 564 17.96 14.23 13.87
CA HIS A 564 19.09 13.32 13.81
C HIS A 564 19.37 12.78 15.21
N GLU A 565 19.78 11.52 15.27
CA GLU A 565 20.30 10.92 16.49
C GLU A 565 21.81 10.71 16.34
N LEU A 566 22.58 11.48 17.09
CA LEU A 566 24.03 11.39 17.08
C LEU A 566 24.53 10.47 18.18
N ARG A 567 25.49 9.60 17.85
CA ARG A 567 26.17 8.72 18.80
C ARG A 567 27.65 8.61 18.47
N LEU A 568 28.49 8.44 19.49
CA LEU A 568 29.86 8.00 19.30
C LEU A 568 29.90 6.47 19.31
N LEU A 569 30.63 5.91 18.36
CA LEU A 569 31.03 4.51 18.33
C LEU A 569 32.52 4.44 18.63
N SER A 570 32.87 3.73 19.70
CA SER A 570 34.26 3.34 19.94
C SER A 570 34.46 1.87 19.58
N LYS A 571 35.63 1.58 19.02
CA LYS A 571 36.08 0.22 18.72
C LYS A 571 37.43 -0.02 19.40
N THR A 572 37.45 -1.05 20.22
CA THR A 572 38.64 -1.52 20.93
C THR A 572 38.88 -3.00 20.63
N LYS A 573 39.94 -3.60 21.17
CA LYS A 573 40.14 -5.05 21.14
C LYS A 573 39.01 -5.83 21.86
N ALA A 574 38.34 -5.21 22.82
CA ALA A 574 37.24 -5.83 23.57
C ALA A 574 35.91 -5.82 22.80
N GLY A 575 35.80 -5.02 21.73
CA GLY A 575 34.62 -4.94 20.89
C GLY A 575 34.15 -3.50 20.65
N LEU A 576 32.87 -3.38 20.27
CA LEU A 576 32.21 -2.10 20.02
C LEU A 576 31.53 -1.57 21.28
N SER A 577 31.51 -0.25 21.44
CA SER A 577 30.64 0.41 22.42
C SER A 577 30.05 1.69 21.85
N LEU A 578 28.85 2.06 22.30
CA LEU A 578 28.13 3.24 21.84
C LEU A 578 27.88 4.20 22.99
N SER A 579 27.98 5.50 22.75
CA SER A 579 27.53 6.52 23.70
C SER A 579 26.01 6.50 23.88
N ALA A 580 25.52 7.19 24.91
CA ALA A 580 24.11 7.61 24.94
C ALA A 580 23.77 8.42 23.66
N PRO A 581 22.53 8.33 23.15
CA PRO A 581 22.09 9.11 22.01
C PRO A 581 21.89 10.58 22.35
N VAL A 582 22.33 11.46 21.44
CA VAL A 582 22.06 12.90 21.46
C VAL A 582 21.18 13.27 20.28
N SER A 583 19.94 13.68 20.56
CA SER A 583 19.02 14.13 19.51
C SER A 583 19.24 15.61 19.17
N VAL A 584 19.40 15.90 17.88
CA VAL A 584 19.51 17.27 17.35
C VAL A 584 18.51 17.50 16.21
N THR A 585 18.25 18.75 15.87
CA THR A 585 17.46 19.13 14.69
C THR A 585 18.28 20.05 13.81
N VAL A 586 18.51 19.67 12.55
CA VAL A 586 19.21 20.49 11.57
C VAL A 586 18.19 21.35 10.81
N ARG A 587 18.49 22.65 10.67
CA ARG A 587 17.65 23.63 9.94
C ARG A 587 18.50 24.59 9.11
N ASN A 588 19.18 24.04 8.13
CA ASN A 588 19.89 24.77 7.10
C ASN A 588 18.90 25.44 6.13
N PRO A 589 19.19 26.67 5.67
CA PRO A 589 18.32 27.39 4.75
C PRO A 589 18.39 26.76 3.35
N TYR A 590 17.23 26.63 2.70
CA TYR A 590 17.18 26.31 1.27
C TYR A 590 17.55 27.54 0.44
N ARG A 591 18.40 27.34 -0.56
CA ARG A 591 18.79 28.36 -1.54
C ARG A 591 18.26 27.96 -2.92
N LEU A 592 17.73 28.92 -3.66
CA LEU A 592 17.30 28.70 -5.05
C LEU A 592 18.55 28.45 -5.90
N MET A 593 18.61 27.31 -6.58
CA MET A 593 19.66 26.99 -7.56
C MET A 593 19.18 27.30 -8.97
N ALA A 594 17.99 26.81 -9.33
CA ALA A 594 17.42 27.00 -10.66
C ALA A 594 15.92 27.32 -10.60
N ARG A 595 15.46 28.01 -11.65
CA ARG A 595 14.05 28.29 -11.89
C ARG A 595 13.78 28.22 -13.38
N ALA A 596 12.77 27.46 -13.77
CA ALA A 596 12.29 27.42 -15.14
C ALA A 596 10.80 27.74 -15.23
N LYS A 597 10.43 28.55 -16.22
CA LYS A 597 9.04 28.68 -16.67
C LYS A 597 8.80 27.61 -17.73
N VAL A 598 7.63 26.98 -17.72
CA VAL A 598 7.24 26.01 -18.74
C VAL A 598 6.73 26.78 -19.97
N PRO A 599 7.46 26.79 -21.10
CA PRO A 599 7.05 27.47 -22.33
C PRO A 599 5.79 26.84 -22.92
N ALA A 600 5.01 27.61 -23.67
CA ALA A 600 3.79 27.10 -24.33
C ALA A 600 4.06 25.91 -25.26
N ALA A 601 5.21 25.89 -25.94
CA ALA A 601 5.63 24.78 -26.82
C ALA A 601 5.95 23.47 -26.07
N GLN A 602 6.09 23.52 -24.75
CA GLN A 602 6.35 22.35 -23.90
C GLN A 602 5.09 21.90 -23.14
N LYS A 603 3.90 22.36 -23.56
CA LYS A 603 2.62 22.01 -22.95
C LYS A 603 1.77 21.14 -23.86
N GLY A 604 0.98 20.25 -23.27
CA GLY A 604 -0.03 19.47 -24.00
C GLY A 604 0.55 18.42 -24.96
N GLY A 605 1.66 17.79 -24.60
CA GLY A 605 2.33 16.80 -25.46
C GLY A 605 3.62 17.32 -26.09
N LEU A 606 4.51 16.42 -26.52
CA LEU A 606 5.59 16.78 -27.45
C LEU A 606 4.96 17.29 -28.76
N GLY A 607 5.03 18.59 -29.01
CA GLY A 607 4.38 19.25 -30.14
C GLY A 607 2.95 19.75 -29.90
N GLY A 608 2.40 19.63 -28.68
CA GLY A 608 1.08 20.19 -28.33
C GLY A 608 -0.14 19.40 -28.82
N ILE A 609 0.08 18.15 -29.26
CA ILE A 609 -0.91 17.31 -29.96
C ILE A 609 -1.73 16.40 -29.03
N VAL A 610 -1.47 16.44 -27.72
CA VAL A 610 -2.14 15.59 -26.72
C VAL A 610 -3.17 16.41 -25.96
N ARG A 611 -4.30 15.77 -25.68
CA ARG A 611 -5.38 16.31 -24.84
C ARG A 611 -5.54 15.41 -23.59
N PRO A 612 -5.89 16.00 -22.45
CA PRO A 612 -6.12 15.24 -21.22
C PRO A 612 -7.34 14.32 -21.38
N PRO A 613 -7.53 13.35 -20.48
CA PRO A 613 -8.76 12.57 -20.42
C PRO A 613 -10.00 13.49 -20.37
N ALA A 614 -11.09 13.03 -20.98
CA ALA A 614 -12.31 13.84 -21.10
C ALA A 614 -13.17 13.88 -19.83
N ASP A 615 -12.83 13.07 -18.82
CA ASP A 615 -13.54 13.04 -17.55
C ASP A 615 -13.61 14.45 -16.92
N PRO A 616 -14.78 14.90 -16.42
CA PRO A 616 -14.97 16.26 -15.91
C PRO A 616 -14.06 16.66 -14.75
N SER A 617 -13.47 15.70 -14.03
CA SER A 617 -12.50 15.98 -12.96
C SER A 617 -11.20 16.60 -13.50
N TYR A 618 -10.84 16.40 -14.78
CA TYR A 618 -9.64 17.01 -15.39
C TYR A 618 -9.90 18.46 -15.79
N ARG A 619 -9.43 19.41 -14.99
CA ARG A 619 -9.64 20.87 -15.17
C ARG A 619 -8.36 21.70 -15.23
N GLY A 620 -7.19 21.05 -15.30
CA GLY A 620 -5.89 21.70 -15.54
C GLY A 620 -4.73 21.21 -14.68
N GLN A 621 -4.94 20.16 -13.88
CA GLN A 621 -3.97 19.60 -12.94
C GLN A 621 -2.67 19.15 -13.60
N LEU A 622 -2.71 18.73 -14.86
CA LEU A 622 -1.56 18.30 -15.64
C LEU A 622 -0.62 19.44 -16.04
N SER A 623 -1.12 20.68 -16.05
CA SER A 623 -0.36 21.80 -16.59
C SER A 623 0.48 22.51 -15.54
N MET A 624 1.77 22.65 -15.84
CA MET A 624 2.76 23.35 -15.03
C MET A 624 3.02 24.74 -15.60
N SER A 625 3.26 25.72 -14.74
CA SER A 625 3.65 27.09 -15.16
C SER A 625 5.10 27.42 -14.78
N ARG A 626 5.58 26.89 -13.66
CA ARG A 626 6.93 27.14 -13.15
C ARG A 626 7.40 25.99 -12.27
N VAL A 627 8.69 25.69 -12.35
CA VAL A 627 9.39 24.83 -11.40
C VAL A 627 10.56 25.58 -10.78
N ASP A 628 10.65 25.56 -9.46
CA ASP A 628 11.79 26.08 -8.70
C ASP A 628 12.55 24.90 -8.06
N ALA A 629 13.87 24.85 -8.25
CA ALA A 629 14.77 23.90 -7.58
C ALA A 629 15.56 24.62 -6.49
N LEU A 630 15.40 24.18 -5.25
CA LEU A 630 16.09 24.73 -4.09
C LEU A 630 16.89 23.63 -3.38
N THR A 631 18.08 23.96 -2.89
CA THR A 631 18.94 23.00 -2.19
C THR A 631 19.35 23.49 -0.80
N SER A 632 19.63 22.55 0.07
CA SER A 632 20.18 22.79 1.41
C SER A 632 21.20 21.69 1.70
N GLY A 633 22.45 21.90 1.31
CA GLY A 633 23.42 20.80 1.22
C GLY A 633 22.97 19.80 0.17
N ARG A 634 22.77 18.54 0.55
CA ARG A 634 22.32 17.46 -0.35
C ARG A 634 20.80 17.26 -0.37
N ASP A 635 20.04 18.01 0.43
CA ASP A 635 18.59 18.00 0.28
C ASP A 635 18.21 18.82 -0.95
N LEU A 636 17.31 18.27 -1.77
CA LEU A 636 16.72 18.96 -2.91
C LEU A 636 15.24 19.16 -2.69
N ARG A 637 14.74 20.33 -3.07
CA ARG A 637 13.33 20.66 -3.06
C ARG A 637 12.92 21.15 -4.44
N LEU A 638 11.96 20.46 -5.03
CA LEU A 638 11.30 20.89 -6.26
C LEU A 638 9.93 21.43 -5.91
N ARG A 639 9.66 22.66 -6.36
CA ARG A 639 8.39 23.35 -6.14
C ARG A 639 7.73 23.65 -7.48
N PHE A 640 6.55 23.08 -7.67
CA PHE A 640 5.74 23.14 -8.87
C PHE A 640 4.60 24.13 -8.69
N ARG A 641 4.53 25.15 -9.55
CA ARG A 641 3.36 26.00 -9.70
C ARG A 641 2.48 25.42 -10.80
N MET A 642 1.35 24.84 -10.41
CA MET A 642 0.40 24.24 -11.35
C MET A 642 -0.61 25.26 -11.83
N THR A 643 -1.31 24.95 -12.93
CA THR A 643 -2.52 25.68 -13.32
C THR A 643 -3.62 25.44 -12.29
N ASP A 644 -3.80 24.19 -11.88
CA ASP A 644 -4.76 23.76 -10.86
C ASP A 644 -4.16 22.65 -9.97
N VAL A 645 -4.63 22.51 -8.73
CA VAL A 645 -4.32 21.39 -7.84
C VAL A 645 -5.60 20.99 -7.13
N THR A 646 -6.06 19.77 -7.37
CA THR A 646 -7.25 19.20 -6.74
C THR A 646 -6.86 18.06 -5.83
N ASP A 647 -7.72 17.75 -4.87
CA ASP A 647 -7.63 16.60 -3.96
C ASP A 647 -9.02 15.96 -3.77
N GLU A 648 -9.80 15.98 -4.86
CA GLU A 648 -11.19 15.53 -4.94
C GLU A 648 -11.32 14.06 -4.58
N TRP A 649 -10.35 13.21 -4.95
CA TRP A 649 -10.39 11.78 -4.65
C TRP A 649 -9.75 11.44 -3.28
N ASN A 650 -9.52 12.45 -2.43
CA ASN A 650 -8.88 12.33 -1.12
C ASN A 650 -7.55 11.50 -1.12
N PRO A 651 -6.61 11.80 -2.04
CA PRO A 651 -5.33 11.11 -2.11
C PRO A 651 -4.49 11.37 -0.85
N PRO A 652 -3.71 10.38 -0.36
CA PRO A 652 -2.92 10.51 0.87
C PRO A 652 -1.86 11.63 0.83
N HIS A 653 -1.43 12.07 -0.37
CA HIS A 653 -0.47 13.17 -0.54
C HIS A 653 -1.12 14.51 -0.90
N GLY A 654 -2.46 14.57 -0.94
CA GLY A 654 -3.23 15.82 -1.05
C GLY A 654 -3.27 16.45 -2.43
N PHE A 655 -3.01 15.69 -3.49
CA PHE A 655 -3.21 16.12 -4.87
C PHE A 655 -3.59 14.93 -5.79
N ASP A 656 -4.38 15.10 -6.83
CA ASP A 656 -4.76 14.04 -7.80
C ASP A 656 -4.64 14.50 -9.27
N HIS A 657 -4.96 13.59 -10.21
CA HIS A 657 -4.93 13.78 -11.66
C HIS A 657 -3.59 14.21 -12.27
N VAL A 658 -2.47 13.95 -11.59
CA VAL A 658 -1.13 14.22 -12.10
C VAL A 658 -0.08 13.28 -11.53
N TYR A 659 0.74 12.76 -12.44
CA TYR A 659 1.98 12.04 -12.22
C TYR A 659 3.13 12.97 -12.61
N PHE A 660 4.02 13.28 -11.66
CA PHE A 660 5.27 13.96 -11.92
C PHE A 660 6.36 12.91 -12.18
N ASN A 661 6.87 12.88 -13.40
CA ASN A 661 8.03 12.09 -13.76
C ASN A 661 9.27 12.98 -13.66
N VAL A 662 10.16 12.70 -12.71
CA VAL A 662 11.36 13.49 -12.43
C VAL A 662 12.58 12.60 -12.63
N PHE A 663 13.47 13.00 -13.54
CA PHE A 663 14.68 12.26 -13.89
C PHE A 663 15.90 13.15 -13.68
N PHE A 664 16.98 12.55 -13.16
CA PHE A 664 18.24 13.21 -12.89
C PHE A 664 19.35 12.66 -13.77
N ASP A 665 20.17 13.57 -14.28
CA ASP A 665 21.43 13.33 -14.98
C ASP A 665 22.55 14.04 -14.19
N PHE A 666 23.40 13.24 -13.55
CA PHE A 666 24.51 13.66 -12.72
C PHE A 666 25.80 13.70 -13.55
N PRO A 667 26.59 14.79 -13.46
CA PRO A 667 27.82 14.94 -14.23
C PRO A 667 28.78 13.76 -14.08
N GLY A 668 29.17 13.17 -15.21
CA GLY A 668 30.16 12.10 -15.26
C GLY A 668 29.68 10.73 -14.76
N VAL A 669 28.38 10.57 -14.49
CA VAL A 669 27.78 9.29 -14.11
C VAL A 669 27.11 8.68 -15.35
N PRO A 670 27.52 7.49 -15.82
CA PRO A 670 26.86 6.83 -16.95
C PRO A 670 25.38 6.56 -16.66
N GLY A 671 24.52 6.83 -17.64
CA GLY A 671 23.07 6.69 -17.53
C GLY A 671 22.43 5.94 -18.70
N LYS A 672 21.13 6.16 -18.88
CA LYS A 672 20.34 5.70 -20.03
C LYS A 672 19.73 6.90 -20.74
N THR A 673 19.56 6.83 -22.05
CA THR A 673 18.95 7.91 -22.83
C THR A 673 17.43 7.78 -22.98
N PHE A 674 16.88 6.58 -22.74
CA PHE A 674 15.43 6.38 -22.68
C PHE A 674 14.87 6.73 -21.30
N LEU A 675 13.62 7.18 -21.27
CA LEU A 675 12.87 7.41 -20.03
C LEU A 675 11.82 6.29 -19.87
N PRO A 676 11.95 5.43 -18.84
CA PRO A 676 11.08 4.27 -18.63
C PRO A 676 9.60 4.61 -18.69
N LYS A 677 8.81 3.76 -19.35
CA LYS A 677 7.35 3.83 -19.53
C LYS A 677 6.82 5.04 -20.31
N LEU A 678 7.67 6.00 -20.69
CA LEU A 678 7.23 7.22 -21.38
C LEU A 678 7.25 7.10 -22.91
N GLY A 679 7.90 6.08 -23.47
CA GLY A 679 8.09 5.98 -24.92
C GLY A 679 8.90 7.16 -25.48
N TYR A 680 9.79 7.74 -24.67
CA TYR A 680 10.57 8.92 -24.99
C TYR A 680 12.05 8.72 -24.68
N SER A 681 12.93 9.23 -25.55
CA SER A 681 14.37 9.21 -25.37
C SER A 681 14.97 10.57 -25.67
N ARG A 682 16.09 10.87 -25.00
CA ARG A 682 16.85 12.10 -25.13
C ARG A 682 18.33 11.78 -25.32
N SER A 683 18.91 12.23 -26.42
CA SER A 683 20.35 12.01 -26.69
C SER A 683 21.26 12.97 -25.91
N ASP A 684 20.70 14.02 -25.30
CA ASP A 684 21.41 15.06 -24.56
C ASP A 684 21.28 14.93 -23.03
N PHE A 685 20.74 13.80 -22.57
CA PHE A 685 20.39 13.54 -21.17
C PHE A 685 20.65 12.07 -20.81
N ASP A 686 21.51 11.85 -19.83
CA ASP A 686 21.84 10.51 -19.32
C ASP A 686 21.16 10.27 -17.98
N PHE A 687 19.98 9.66 -18.04
CA PHE A 687 19.20 9.32 -16.85
C PHE A 687 19.99 8.39 -15.91
N ASN A 688 20.17 8.79 -14.64
CA ASN A 688 20.76 7.97 -13.57
C ASN A 688 19.75 7.61 -12.47
N ALA A 689 18.91 8.56 -12.05
CA ALA A 689 17.98 8.43 -10.92
C ALA A 689 16.60 9.03 -11.23
N GLY A 690 15.53 8.30 -10.93
CA GLY A 690 14.19 8.55 -11.46
C GLY A 690 13.12 8.44 -10.41
N PHE A 691 12.06 9.22 -10.60
CA PHE A 691 10.96 9.31 -9.67
C PHE A 691 9.64 9.44 -10.42
N LEU A 692 8.67 8.65 -9.98
CA LEU A 692 7.27 8.77 -10.37
C LEU A 692 6.49 9.17 -9.12
N LEU A 693 6.00 10.41 -9.08
CA LEU A 693 5.39 11.02 -7.89
C LEU A 693 3.95 11.41 -8.20
N TYR A 694 3.00 10.88 -7.43
CA TYR A 694 1.57 11.15 -7.62
C TYR A 694 0.82 11.14 -6.28
N GLY A 695 -0.45 11.50 -6.31
CA GLY A 695 -1.27 11.66 -5.10
C GLY A 695 -1.32 10.44 -4.18
N TRP A 696 -1.28 9.26 -4.81
CA TRP A 696 -1.50 7.98 -4.16
C TRP A 696 -0.20 7.26 -3.80
N ASP A 697 0.91 7.58 -4.47
CA ASP A 697 2.19 6.95 -4.21
C ASP A 697 3.38 7.78 -4.70
N MET A 698 4.57 7.41 -4.23
CA MET A 698 5.85 7.94 -4.69
C MET A 698 6.82 6.78 -4.89
N ARG A 699 7.28 6.64 -6.14
CA ARG A 699 8.26 5.63 -6.55
C ARG A 699 9.58 6.32 -6.86
N SER A 700 10.68 5.69 -6.45
CA SER A 700 12.02 5.99 -6.95
C SER A 700 12.57 4.78 -7.70
N PHE A 701 13.48 4.99 -8.65
CA PHE A 701 14.13 3.93 -9.40
C PHE A 701 15.48 4.37 -10.00
N GLY A 702 16.42 3.44 -10.12
CA GLY A 702 17.73 3.65 -10.76
C GLY A 702 17.74 3.30 -12.24
N ALA A 703 18.73 3.81 -12.97
CA ALA A 703 18.87 3.59 -14.41
C ALA A 703 19.53 2.26 -14.80
N GLU A 704 20.28 1.63 -13.89
CA GLU A 704 21.09 0.44 -14.17
C GLU A 704 20.26 -0.72 -14.76
N ASP A 705 19.10 -0.98 -14.17
CA ASP A 705 18.20 -2.09 -14.48
C ASP A 705 16.83 -1.67 -15.00
N SER A 706 16.66 -0.38 -15.31
CA SER A 706 15.48 0.09 -16.02
C SER A 706 15.47 -0.38 -17.48
N THR A 707 14.28 -0.57 -18.05
CA THR A 707 14.07 -0.75 -19.51
C THR A 707 13.09 0.30 -20.03
N PRO A 708 12.89 0.46 -21.35
CA PRO A 708 11.86 1.36 -21.86
C PRO A 708 10.45 1.01 -21.38
N GLU A 709 10.18 -0.25 -21.04
CA GLU A 709 8.89 -0.77 -20.60
C GLU A 709 8.79 -1.01 -19.09
N SER A 710 9.86 -0.85 -18.31
CA SER A 710 9.86 -1.12 -16.87
C SER A 710 10.77 -0.19 -16.07
N TYR A 711 10.32 0.16 -14.86
CA TYR A 711 11.13 0.90 -13.90
C TYR A 711 12.16 -0.03 -13.25
N GLY A 712 13.37 0.47 -13.03
CA GLY A 712 14.44 -0.25 -12.33
C GLY A 712 14.24 -0.35 -10.81
N LYS A 713 15.28 -0.83 -10.12
CA LYS A 713 15.31 -1.00 -8.65
C LYS A 713 15.10 0.31 -7.91
N PRO A 714 14.42 0.30 -6.75
CA PRO A 714 14.17 1.48 -5.95
C PRO A 714 15.46 2.08 -5.38
N LEU A 715 15.50 3.40 -5.29
CA LEU A 715 16.59 4.13 -4.66
C LEU A 715 16.40 4.21 -3.14
N THR A 716 17.46 4.56 -2.43
CA THR A 716 17.43 4.70 -0.96
C THR A 716 17.14 6.13 -0.53
N GLY A 717 15.96 6.37 0.02
CA GLY A 717 15.61 7.64 0.61
C GLY A 717 14.13 7.90 0.58
N ASP A 718 13.74 9.09 1.03
CA ASP A 718 12.35 9.47 1.21
C ASP A 718 12.03 10.77 0.49
N VAL A 719 10.85 10.81 -0.11
CA VAL A 719 10.28 12.02 -0.71
C VAL A 719 9.13 12.46 0.16
N ALA A 720 9.22 13.68 0.69
CA ALA A 720 8.11 14.32 1.35
C ALA A 720 7.34 15.19 0.34
N ALA A 721 6.04 14.95 0.17
CA ALA A 721 5.17 15.82 -0.61
C ALA A 721 4.40 16.78 0.28
N LYS A 722 4.12 17.95 -0.28
CA LYS A 722 3.18 18.93 0.26
C LYS A 722 2.39 19.55 -0.89
N ALA A 723 1.08 19.40 -0.85
CA ALA A 723 0.16 20.13 -1.71
C ALA A 723 -0.46 21.34 -0.97
N ASP A 724 -0.69 22.43 -1.70
CA ASP A 724 -1.43 23.61 -1.27
C ASP A 724 -2.42 23.94 -2.39
N VAL A 725 -3.59 23.30 -2.31
CA VAL A 725 -4.72 23.44 -3.25
C VAL A 725 -5.07 24.92 -3.47
N ALA A 726 -5.17 25.71 -2.39
CA ALA A 726 -5.53 27.13 -2.48
C ALA A 726 -4.52 27.99 -3.24
N ARG A 727 -3.26 27.52 -3.38
CA ARG A 727 -2.19 28.24 -4.08
C ARG A 727 -1.74 27.56 -5.38
N ASN A 728 -2.38 26.47 -5.78
CA ASN A 728 -1.98 25.62 -6.91
C ASN A 728 -0.48 25.28 -6.85
N LEU A 729 -0.05 24.76 -5.70
CA LEU A 729 1.34 24.43 -5.43
C LEU A 729 1.49 22.97 -5.01
N VAL A 730 2.43 22.28 -5.65
CA VAL A 730 2.92 20.98 -5.18
C VAL A 730 4.43 21.10 -4.92
N GLU A 731 4.88 20.64 -3.78
CA GLU A 731 6.29 20.67 -3.38
C GLU A 731 6.75 19.27 -2.99
N PHE A 732 7.87 18.84 -3.55
CA PHE A 732 8.54 17.59 -3.19
C PHE A 732 9.90 17.92 -2.59
N THR A 733 10.19 17.37 -1.41
CA THR A 733 11.50 17.45 -0.77
C THR A 733 12.13 16.07 -0.76
N PHE A 734 13.23 15.93 -1.48
CA PHE A 734 14.03 14.73 -1.61
C PHE A 734 15.13 14.77 -0.54
N SER A 735 15.16 13.75 0.32
CA SER A 735 16.19 13.63 1.35
C SER A 735 17.58 13.43 0.76
N SER A 736 18.61 13.96 1.42
CA SER A 736 20.03 13.78 1.10
C SER A 736 20.46 12.33 0.84
N SER A 737 19.76 11.33 1.39
CA SER A 737 20.11 9.92 1.22
C SER A 737 20.00 9.43 -0.23
N PHE A 738 19.12 10.01 -1.06
CA PHE A 738 19.01 9.66 -2.48
C PHE A 738 20.26 10.03 -3.28
N PHE A 739 20.96 11.07 -2.84
CA PHE A 739 22.07 11.71 -3.57
C PHE A 739 23.38 11.56 -2.82
N ALA A 740 23.55 10.42 -2.13
CA ALA A 740 24.67 10.21 -1.23
C ALA A 740 26.03 10.18 -1.94
N SER A 741 26.04 9.77 -3.22
CA SER A 741 27.21 9.77 -4.11
C SER A 741 27.55 11.16 -4.65
N THR A 742 26.65 12.14 -4.49
CA THR A 742 26.79 13.48 -5.05
C THR A 742 27.32 14.43 -3.98
N ALA A 743 28.36 15.21 -4.31
CA ALA A 743 28.91 16.22 -3.39
C ALA A 743 27.94 17.40 -3.24
N ASP A 744 27.47 17.94 -4.38
CA ASP A 744 26.45 18.96 -4.53
C ASP A 744 25.77 18.83 -5.91
N PHE A 745 24.75 19.63 -6.20
CA PHE A 745 23.98 19.50 -7.44
C PHE A 745 24.56 20.26 -8.65
N SER A 746 25.75 20.86 -8.55
CA SER A 746 26.31 21.68 -9.63
C SER A 746 26.47 20.88 -10.92
N GLY A 747 25.92 21.40 -12.02
CA GLY A 747 25.96 20.76 -13.34
C GLY A 747 24.95 19.61 -13.51
N THR A 748 24.16 19.29 -12.48
CA THR A 748 23.10 18.27 -12.58
C THR A 748 21.99 18.78 -13.49
N LYS A 749 21.52 17.95 -14.42
CA LYS A 749 20.32 18.23 -15.19
C LYS A 749 19.13 17.50 -14.59
N VAL A 750 17.97 18.15 -14.57
CA VAL A 750 16.72 17.55 -14.08
C VAL A 750 15.65 17.69 -15.16
N PHE A 751 15.28 16.59 -15.79
CA PHE A 751 14.16 16.53 -16.72
C PHE A 751 12.88 16.22 -15.93
N ILE A 752 11.85 17.02 -16.14
CA ILE A 752 10.58 16.86 -15.46
C ILE A 752 9.46 16.85 -16.49
N SER A 753 8.54 15.90 -16.38
CA SER A 753 7.30 15.89 -17.14
C SER A 753 6.08 15.56 -16.28
N THR A 754 4.90 15.96 -16.77
CA THR A 754 3.62 15.51 -16.23
C THR A 754 2.97 14.47 -17.13
N TRP A 755 2.20 13.58 -16.51
CA TRP A 755 1.26 12.66 -17.14
C TRP A 755 0.17 12.32 -16.12
N ASP A 756 -0.69 11.33 -16.38
CA ASP A 756 -1.55 10.73 -15.36
C ASP A 756 -1.69 9.21 -15.58
N GLY A 757 -2.09 8.46 -14.56
CA GLY A 757 -2.06 7.00 -14.60
C GLY A 757 -2.95 6.32 -13.58
N TYR A 758 -2.79 5.00 -13.48
CA TYR A 758 -3.42 4.16 -12.47
C TYR A 758 -2.45 3.08 -12.00
N LEU A 759 -2.34 2.86 -10.68
CA LEU A 759 -1.42 1.87 -10.06
C LEU A 759 0.04 1.96 -10.55
N GLY A 760 0.54 3.18 -10.73
CA GLY A 760 1.90 3.42 -11.21
C GLY A 760 2.11 3.21 -12.71
N GLU A 761 1.07 2.80 -13.46
CA GLU A 761 1.10 2.67 -14.92
C GLU A 761 0.51 3.92 -15.58
N PRO A 762 1.18 4.52 -16.58
CA PRO A 762 0.68 5.71 -17.25
C PRO A 762 -0.48 5.37 -18.19
N ARG A 763 -1.54 6.18 -18.17
CA ARG A 763 -2.70 6.07 -19.08
C ARG A 763 -2.25 6.08 -20.54
N ALA A 764 -2.98 5.35 -21.38
CA ALA A 764 -2.72 5.31 -22.82
C ALA A 764 -3.15 6.61 -23.51
N VAL A 765 -2.78 6.72 -24.79
CA VAL A 765 -3.27 7.77 -25.69
C VAL A 765 -4.17 7.11 -26.76
N ALA A 766 -5.45 7.45 -26.74
CA ALA A 766 -6.44 7.01 -27.70
C ALA A 766 -6.43 7.87 -28.97
N ASP A 767 -6.96 7.31 -30.06
CA ASP A 767 -7.12 8.00 -31.36
C ASP A 767 -8.38 8.90 -31.42
N LYS A 768 -9.14 8.95 -30.33
CA LYS A 768 -10.37 9.73 -30.19
C LYS A 768 -10.59 10.14 -28.74
N LYS A 769 -11.45 11.14 -28.54
CA LYS A 769 -11.84 11.63 -27.21
C LYS A 769 -12.54 10.51 -26.42
N GLU A 770 -12.04 10.24 -25.22
CA GLU A 770 -12.54 9.23 -24.28
C GLU A 770 -12.36 9.75 -22.84
N ASP A 771 -13.16 9.25 -21.90
CA ASP A 771 -13.17 9.76 -20.52
C ASP A 771 -11.91 9.37 -19.74
N TRP A 772 -11.37 8.18 -20.00
CA TRP A 772 -10.32 7.57 -19.17
C TRP A 772 -8.90 7.67 -19.71
N ASN A 773 -8.72 7.89 -21.02
CA ASN A 773 -7.42 7.93 -21.66
C ASN A 773 -7.12 9.34 -22.16
N PHE A 774 -5.83 9.68 -22.23
CA PHE A 774 -5.41 10.83 -23.05
C PHE A 774 -5.82 10.58 -24.50
N TYR A 775 -5.90 11.63 -25.31
CA TYR A 775 -6.23 11.45 -26.72
C TYR A 775 -5.50 12.42 -27.65
N THR A 776 -5.38 12.03 -28.91
CA THR A 776 -4.86 12.87 -29.99
C THR A 776 -5.76 12.74 -31.23
N THR A 777 -5.82 13.80 -32.04
CA THR A 777 -6.47 13.78 -33.36
C THR A 777 -5.44 13.91 -34.49
N GLU A 778 -4.14 13.92 -34.16
CA GLU A 778 -3.04 14.26 -35.09
C GLU A 778 -2.16 13.05 -35.46
N GLY A 779 -2.69 11.83 -35.31
CA GLY A 779 -2.02 10.59 -35.70
C GLY A 779 -2.33 9.43 -34.74
N PRO A 780 -1.67 8.26 -34.91
CA PRO A 780 -1.88 7.10 -34.05
C PRO A 780 -1.38 7.35 -32.61
N GLY A 781 -2.29 7.41 -31.65
CA GLY A 781 -2.07 7.64 -30.23
C GLY A 781 -1.10 6.63 -29.61
N ALA A 782 -1.13 5.37 -30.04
CA ALA A 782 -0.21 4.33 -29.58
C ALA A 782 1.30 4.66 -29.80
N LYS A 783 1.60 5.60 -30.71
CA LYS A 783 2.98 6.05 -30.98
C LYS A 783 3.35 7.36 -30.28
N VAL A 784 2.41 7.98 -29.57
CA VAL A 784 2.62 9.28 -28.93
C VAL A 784 3.35 9.08 -27.60
N PRO A 785 4.50 9.75 -27.39
CA PRO A 785 5.19 9.70 -26.10
C PRO A 785 4.33 10.27 -24.97
N LYS A 786 4.39 9.62 -23.81
CA LYS A 786 3.60 9.94 -22.60
C LYS A 786 4.25 11.08 -21.82
N VAL A 787 4.39 12.24 -22.46
CA VAL A 787 4.99 13.46 -21.93
C VAL A 787 4.02 14.61 -22.19
N TYR A 788 3.34 15.12 -21.15
CA TYR A 788 2.33 16.18 -21.31
C TYR A 788 2.96 17.58 -21.24
N ASP A 789 3.15 18.14 -20.04
CA ASP A 789 4.01 19.29 -19.85
C ASP A 789 5.43 18.79 -19.55
N HIS A 790 6.47 19.51 -19.97
CA HIS A 790 7.83 19.17 -19.61
C HIS A 790 8.76 20.37 -19.48
N VAL A 791 9.88 20.19 -18.78
CA VAL A 791 10.94 21.19 -18.62
C VAL A 791 12.27 20.52 -18.29
N LEU A 792 13.38 21.14 -18.70
CA LEU A 792 14.73 20.76 -18.31
C LEU A 792 15.30 21.86 -17.42
N LEU A 793 15.78 21.50 -16.23
CA LEU A 793 16.53 22.38 -15.32
C LEU A 793 18.00 22.01 -15.36
N GLU A 794 18.88 23.01 -15.34
CA GLU A 794 20.32 22.85 -15.10
C GLU A 794 20.61 23.49 -13.74
N LEU A 795 21.19 22.73 -12.81
CA LEU A 795 21.40 23.12 -11.41
C LEU A 795 22.79 23.71 -11.15
#